data_AF-A0A7S4T7E1-F1
#
_entry.id   AF-A0A7S4T7E1-F1
#
_cell.length_a   1.000
_cell.length_b   1.000
_cell.length_c   1.000
_cell.angle_alpha   90.00
_cell.angle_beta   90.00
_cell.angle_gamma   90.00
#
_symmetry.space_group_name_H-M   'P 1'
#
loop_
_entity.id
_entity.type
_entity.pdbx_description
1 polymer ?
#
loop_
_entity_poly.entity_id
_entity_poly.type
_entity_poly.pdbx_seq_one_letter_code
_entity_poly.pdbx_strand_id
1 'polypeptide(L)'
;SFSTPSDTGGHSLLWSPGMAAGTVGSMSFPGPDPTVPLLSRLCCQFPHVDAEVVAAVLESVGGTVVEALGVLCDLQSEALAQPAEPQLPAGTLAVELRPVQGGGCNGDGLQDLGSIGEAGQTVLRINVDTSLLTGSDAGKIAAPPSLLLVVPSGELWPLAWHEPPLVLRPPAHGWYRLILQGAGGRAEARFHVASVVGEYAEALDEFYDALSWTWDGSNWTEELSEASLELVVGVDDFMGRLSAMLAPMLPIMGGSLRSMLESPRKVLENQLARIIEHHDAQAVGMTHSAVRDLLQQSDALTMFGPILGGMSGGGGNSAEAVANFSRAAATFEAARQAASPALQRQQVRTALARLLAAGDRYVAHLRSTLQAGAGAASGLAKQWDVPGGLRSQLQEALQEDGIARLPAVMQLQGAGGGFLADMLGQLSSGAGGGAGSGPPKTAESMSFLDPQVLLSGGRELQSRVAYWSESLISGSVVVGSPMRPMQLSSAPHEVQNSAQALVQLLRLGFGYVVQGDDISGSGTTTGRECTLTGTLHRTRATLPLRAQEAFLAERRRRSRLRDVMRVVRSQAKQGRRFSLRVNTDLDLAVAMLREHHEDNWVGPILESVWAEMFRSGTLVVFELWAVEEGGSEQLVAADFGHPHSTFGFYVATRYFDRGFRTCMPGFILAFAEAQVLAQRGFDFWDLGGTNQSPMMQYKPQVAVEMRKDVFLDGLHATQRRELAAAGVEPQRLCAGTLVEAIGEDDLWGAALCRESVTQPPPSKKAQQQQKKKAQPKPKAVPVGKVGEGGGGAPSFSPGPREPPEPAEDRPAAQVGVDTVPAPVPTKPAIQARLQQIHAELCASGLPAAEAAVEAFRRLALEGAGSAAPATPTGS
;
A
#
# COMPACT_ATOMS: atom_id res chain seq x y z
N SER A 1 21.67 -50.06 -0.92
CA SER A 1 22.82 -50.97 -1.08
C SER A 1 23.26 -50.93 -2.52
N PHE A 2 24.59 -50.87 -2.76
CA PHE A 2 25.30 -50.74 -4.04
C PHE A 2 25.15 -49.37 -4.75
N SER A 3 26.14 -48.77 -5.39
CA SER A 3 27.62 -48.76 -5.36
C SER A 3 28.02 -47.78 -6.47
N THR A 4 29.05 -46.96 -6.27
CA THR A 4 29.65 -46.10 -7.29
C THR A 4 30.30 -46.90 -8.43
N PRO A 5 30.55 -46.26 -9.58
CA PRO A 5 31.94 -46.15 -10.00
C PRO A 5 32.36 -44.77 -10.54
N SER A 6 33.66 -44.55 -10.40
CA SER A 6 34.49 -43.50 -10.98
C SER A 6 34.75 -43.71 -12.48
N ASP A 7 34.94 -42.60 -13.21
CA ASP A 7 36.11 -42.34 -14.07
C ASP A 7 35.79 -41.26 -15.12
N THR A 8 36.51 -40.14 -15.06
CA THR A 8 36.63 -39.19 -16.18
C THR A 8 38.11 -38.88 -16.40
N GLY A 9 38.64 -39.35 -17.54
CA GLY A 9 39.78 -38.71 -18.20
C GLY A 9 39.35 -37.33 -18.71
N GLY A 10 40.20 -36.31 -18.81
CA GLY A 10 41.63 -36.33 -19.04
C GLY A 10 41.93 -35.75 -20.42
N HIS A 11 41.85 -34.42 -20.57
CA HIS A 11 42.56 -33.70 -21.63
C HIS A 11 43.10 -32.37 -21.08
N SER A 12 44.43 -32.32 -21.04
CA SER A 12 45.27 -31.19 -20.68
C SER A 12 45.72 -30.48 -21.96
N LEU A 13 45.71 -29.14 -21.95
CA LEU A 13 46.63 -28.32 -22.75
C LEU A 13 47.10 -27.12 -21.92
N LEU A 14 48.30 -27.29 -21.37
CA LEU A 14 49.44 -26.36 -21.38
C LEU A 14 49.20 -24.87 -21.18
N TRP A 15 49.62 -24.31 -20.04
CA TRP A 15 50.41 -23.07 -19.96
C TRP A 15 51.42 -23.20 -18.79
N SER A 16 52.70 -22.98 -19.08
CA SER A 16 53.83 -23.10 -18.13
C SER A 16 54.03 -21.84 -17.27
N PRO A 17 54.75 -21.95 -16.12
CA PRO A 17 54.79 -20.94 -15.08
C PRO A 17 56.02 -20.03 -15.14
N GLY A 18 55.88 -18.81 -14.63
CA GLY A 18 57.02 -17.96 -14.30
C GLY A 18 56.61 -16.56 -13.88
N MET A 19 56.53 -16.30 -12.57
CA MET A 19 57.30 -15.25 -11.89
C MET A 19 56.91 -15.09 -10.42
N ALA A 20 57.95 -15.21 -9.59
CA ALA A 20 58.23 -14.51 -8.33
C ALA A 20 57.11 -14.26 -7.30
N ALA A 21 57.28 -14.90 -6.14
CA ALA A 21 56.64 -14.57 -4.88
C ALA A 21 56.86 -13.10 -4.49
N GLY A 22 55.78 -12.31 -4.56
CA GLY A 22 55.64 -11.04 -3.87
C GLY A 22 54.81 -11.25 -2.60
N THR A 23 55.40 -10.97 -1.45
CA THR A 23 54.79 -10.95 -0.13
C THR A 23 53.59 -9.99 -0.13
N VAL A 24 52.37 -10.53 -0.15
CA VAL A 24 51.16 -9.75 0.15
C VAL A 24 51.05 -9.66 1.66
N GLY A 25 51.39 -8.49 2.20
CA GLY A 25 51.13 -8.17 3.59
C GLY A 25 49.63 -8.23 3.86
N SER A 26 49.24 -8.93 4.93
CA SER A 26 47.87 -8.88 5.43
C SER A 26 47.56 -7.45 5.88
N MET A 27 46.82 -6.70 5.07
CA MET A 27 46.10 -5.53 5.57
C MET A 27 44.98 -6.04 6.46
N SER A 28 45.26 -6.14 7.75
CA SER A 28 44.22 -6.17 8.78
C SER A 28 43.52 -4.82 8.74
N PHE A 29 42.29 -4.79 8.25
CA PHE A 29 41.41 -3.67 8.53
C PHE A 29 41.26 -3.58 10.06
N PRO A 30 41.39 -2.38 10.67
CA PRO A 30 41.09 -2.24 12.08
C PRO A 30 39.63 -2.68 12.29
N GLY A 31 39.43 -3.69 13.13
CA GLY A 31 38.10 -4.02 13.61
C GLY A 31 37.48 -2.79 14.28
N PRO A 32 36.15 -2.62 14.23
CA PRO A 32 35.50 -1.50 14.89
C PRO A 32 35.88 -1.48 16.37
N ASP A 33 36.22 -0.30 16.88
CA ASP A 33 36.57 -0.09 18.27
C ASP A 33 35.42 -0.58 19.18
N PRO A 34 35.64 -1.57 20.06
CA PRO A 34 34.60 -2.16 20.91
C PRO A 34 34.02 -1.17 21.94
N THR A 35 34.59 0.02 22.10
CA THR A 35 34.08 1.08 22.98
C THR A 35 32.96 1.91 22.34
N VAL A 36 32.95 2.06 21.01
CA VAL A 36 31.94 2.82 20.25
C VAL A 36 30.51 2.24 20.41
N PRO A 37 30.32 0.90 20.46
CA PRO A 37 29.02 0.31 20.80
C PRO A 37 28.57 0.60 22.25
N LEU A 38 29.48 0.67 23.22
CA LEU A 38 29.10 0.83 24.64
C LEU A 38 28.69 2.28 24.95
N LEU A 39 29.46 3.26 24.49
CA LEU A 39 29.14 4.68 24.69
C LEU A 39 27.77 5.03 24.07
N SER A 40 27.51 4.59 22.84
CA SER A 40 26.22 4.81 22.17
C SER A 40 25.04 4.20 22.95
N ARG A 41 25.21 2.98 23.49
CA ARG A 41 24.20 2.31 24.33
C ARG A 41 23.94 3.07 25.63
N LEU A 42 24.98 3.56 26.30
CA LEU A 42 24.82 4.32 27.54
C LEU A 42 24.20 5.70 27.29
N CYS A 43 24.59 6.41 26.22
CA CYS A 43 23.92 7.65 25.82
C CYS A 43 22.43 7.44 25.46
N CYS A 44 22.08 6.27 24.92
CA CYS A 44 20.68 5.88 24.72
C CYS A 44 19.95 5.70 26.06
N GLN A 45 20.58 5.10 27.07
CA GLN A 45 19.97 4.83 28.37
C GLN A 45 19.98 6.03 29.35
N PHE A 46 20.90 6.97 29.18
CA PHE A 46 21.05 8.12 30.07
C PHE A 46 20.96 9.43 29.27
N PRO A 47 19.81 9.72 28.63
CA PRO A 47 19.71 10.82 27.67
C PRO A 47 19.69 12.22 28.29
N HIS A 48 19.64 12.32 29.62
CA HIS A 48 19.78 13.58 30.34
C HIS A 48 21.20 13.80 30.87
N VAL A 49 22.08 12.81 30.73
CA VAL A 49 23.51 12.95 31.01
C VAL A 49 24.20 13.33 29.71
N ASP A 50 25.05 14.36 29.75
CA ASP A 50 25.81 14.81 28.59
C ASP A 50 26.73 13.70 28.06
N ALA A 51 26.83 13.55 26.74
CA ALA A 51 27.61 12.47 26.12
C ALA A 51 29.10 12.52 26.49
N GLU A 52 29.67 13.72 26.68
CA GLU A 52 31.05 13.89 27.16
C GLU A 52 31.20 13.42 28.60
N VAL A 53 30.16 13.64 29.43
CA VAL A 53 30.13 13.14 30.81
C VAL A 53 30.00 11.61 30.82
N VAL A 54 29.17 11.02 29.96
CA VAL A 54 29.10 9.54 29.83
C VAL A 54 30.46 8.96 29.44
N ALA A 55 31.14 9.59 28.47
CA ALA A 55 32.49 9.18 28.07
C ALA A 55 33.51 9.31 29.21
N ALA A 56 33.50 10.43 29.95
CA ALA A 56 34.38 10.65 31.09
C ALA A 56 34.13 9.66 32.25
N VAL A 57 32.87 9.29 32.50
CA VAL A 57 32.51 8.26 33.49
C VAL A 57 33.06 6.89 33.04
N LEU A 58 32.92 6.54 31.76
CA LEU A 58 33.50 5.29 31.23
C LEU A 58 35.04 5.24 31.37
N GLU A 59 35.72 6.36 31.14
CA GLU A 59 37.18 6.46 31.26
C GLU A 59 37.67 6.40 32.72
N SER A 60 36.95 7.04 33.64
CA SER A 60 37.37 7.20 35.04
C SER A 60 37.20 5.96 35.91
N VAL A 61 36.26 5.07 35.56
CA VAL A 61 35.84 3.95 36.43
C VAL A 61 36.74 2.70 36.28
N GLY A 62 37.86 2.80 35.57
CA GLY A 62 38.92 1.77 35.59
C GLY A 62 38.49 0.38 35.10
N GLY A 63 37.35 0.27 34.41
CA GLY A 63 36.93 -0.93 33.68
C GLY A 63 35.76 -1.73 34.25
N THR A 64 35.14 -1.36 35.37
CA THR A 64 33.90 -2.04 35.81
C THR A 64 32.66 -1.31 35.34
N VAL A 65 31.92 -1.93 34.40
CA VAL A 65 30.66 -1.36 33.86
C VAL A 65 29.65 -1.08 34.96
N VAL A 66 29.66 -1.86 36.04
CA VAL A 66 28.72 -1.74 37.17
C VAL A 66 28.87 -0.42 37.92
N GLU A 67 30.10 0.00 38.23
CA GLU A 67 30.34 1.26 38.93
C GLU A 67 29.99 2.47 38.05
N ALA A 68 30.29 2.40 36.75
CA ALA A 68 29.94 3.46 35.80
C ALA A 68 28.42 3.63 35.70
N LEU A 69 27.68 2.53 35.70
CA LEU A 69 26.23 2.55 35.71
C LEU A 69 25.65 3.18 36.98
N GLY A 70 26.25 2.92 38.14
CA GLY A 70 25.84 3.57 39.41
C GLY A 70 25.94 5.10 39.32
N VAL A 71 27.10 5.59 38.87
CA VAL A 71 27.32 7.04 38.69
C VAL A 71 26.35 7.64 37.66
N LEU A 72 26.14 6.97 36.54
CA LEU A 72 25.20 7.45 35.51
C LEU A 72 23.75 7.47 35.98
N CYS A 73 23.34 6.50 36.80
CA CYS A 73 22.00 6.48 37.40
C CYS A 73 21.79 7.66 38.37
N ASP A 74 22.80 7.96 39.20
CA ASP A 74 22.75 9.09 40.13
C ASP A 74 22.67 10.42 39.37
N LEU A 75 23.51 10.61 38.34
CA LEU A 75 23.51 11.80 37.49
C LEU A 75 22.17 11.99 36.75
N GLN A 76 21.63 10.91 36.18
CA GLN A 76 20.33 10.93 35.51
C GLN A 76 19.20 11.26 36.51
N SER A 77 19.25 10.71 37.72
CA SER A 77 18.26 10.98 38.77
C SER A 77 18.33 12.41 39.26
N GLU A 78 19.54 12.95 39.45
CA GLU A 78 19.76 14.36 39.79
C GLU A 78 19.22 15.27 38.68
N ALA A 79 19.54 14.98 37.42
CA ALA A 79 19.04 15.74 36.27
C ALA A 79 17.49 15.72 36.18
N LEU A 80 16.85 14.61 36.56
CA LEU A 80 15.38 14.49 36.61
C LEU A 80 14.75 15.16 37.85
N ALA A 81 15.51 15.32 38.95
CA ALA A 81 15.04 15.86 40.23
C ALA A 81 15.19 17.38 40.33
N GLN A 82 16.01 18.02 39.49
CA GLN A 82 16.19 19.47 39.51
C GLN A 82 14.84 20.19 39.27
N PRO A 83 14.38 21.04 40.23
CA PRO A 83 13.07 21.70 40.21
C PRO A 83 13.08 22.94 39.31
N ALA A 84 13.67 22.84 38.12
CA ALA A 84 13.38 23.82 37.09
C ALA A 84 11.95 23.56 36.60
N GLU A 85 11.23 24.60 36.17
CA GLU A 85 10.21 24.42 35.15
C GLU A 85 10.94 24.17 33.80
N PRO A 86 11.17 22.92 33.39
CA PRO A 86 10.97 22.59 32.00
C PRO A 86 9.76 21.69 32.00
N GLN A 87 8.75 22.10 31.22
CA GLN A 87 7.89 21.11 30.58
C GLN A 87 8.81 19.98 30.13
N LEU A 88 8.58 18.74 30.59
CA LEU A 88 9.24 17.55 30.05
C LEU A 88 9.45 17.80 28.56
N PRO A 89 10.68 17.66 28.03
CA PRO A 89 10.96 18.06 26.65
C PRO A 89 9.84 17.54 25.78
N ALA A 90 9.20 18.45 25.03
CA ALA A 90 8.01 18.13 24.25
C ALA A 90 8.28 16.82 23.48
N GLY A 91 7.55 15.75 23.82
CA GLY A 91 7.87 14.40 23.33
C GLY A 91 8.38 13.39 24.37
N THR A 92 8.34 13.65 25.68
CA THR A 92 8.55 12.57 26.67
C THR A 92 7.32 11.67 26.77
N LEU A 93 7.44 10.38 26.47
CA LEU A 93 6.34 9.42 26.59
C LEU A 93 6.54 8.49 27.80
N ALA A 94 5.58 8.44 28.70
CA ALA A 94 5.55 7.46 29.79
C ALA A 94 4.94 6.15 29.30
N VAL A 95 5.70 5.07 29.43
CA VAL A 95 5.32 3.70 29.09
C VAL A 95 5.26 2.89 30.37
N GLU A 96 4.22 2.10 30.57
CA GLU A 96 4.15 1.14 31.67
C GLU A 96 4.23 -0.27 31.09
N LEU A 97 5.30 -1.01 31.41
CA LEU A 97 5.43 -2.44 31.10
C LEU A 97 4.69 -3.23 32.17
N ARG A 98 3.60 -3.88 31.76
CA ARG A 98 2.80 -4.72 32.65
C ARG A 98 3.06 -6.21 32.39
N PRO A 99 2.96 -7.07 33.42
CA PRO A 99 2.87 -8.49 33.22
C PRO A 99 1.64 -8.82 32.39
N VAL A 100 1.81 -9.70 31.40
CA VAL A 100 0.67 -10.34 30.75
C VAL A 100 0.13 -11.38 31.75
N GLN A 101 -0.85 -10.97 32.56
CA GLN A 101 -1.52 -11.86 33.50
C GLN A 101 -2.42 -12.83 32.73
N GLY A 102 -2.02 -14.10 32.65
CA GLY A 102 -2.89 -15.16 32.11
C GLY A 102 -2.10 -16.38 31.66
N GLY A 103 -2.16 -17.45 32.46
CA GLY A 103 -1.56 -18.74 32.17
C GLY A 103 -2.15 -19.37 30.90
N GLY A 104 -1.43 -19.18 29.81
CA GLY A 104 -1.50 -19.99 28.60
C GLY A 104 -0.24 -19.68 27.82
N CYS A 105 0.65 -20.66 27.64
CA CYS A 105 1.89 -20.52 26.88
C CYS A 105 1.67 -20.28 25.37
N ASN A 106 0.56 -19.63 25.00
CA ASN A 106 0.25 -19.19 23.66
C ASN A 106 0.79 -17.77 23.48
N GLY A 107 2.12 -17.63 23.40
CA GLY A 107 2.87 -16.63 22.62
C GLY A 107 2.58 -15.11 22.67
N ASP A 108 1.45 -14.63 23.17
CA ASP A 108 0.93 -13.27 22.90
C ASP A 108 1.18 -12.29 24.07
N GLY A 109 2.26 -12.50 24.81
CA GLY A 109 2.72 -11.62 25.89
C GLY A 109 3.31 -10.27 25.44
N LEU A 110 3.02 -9.83 24.21
CA LEU A 110 3.61 -8.66 23.57
C LEU A 110 2.72 -7.44 23.78
N GLN A 111 3.20 -6.46 24.55
CA GLN A 111 2.56 -5.16 24.67
C GLN A 111 2.95 -4.28 23.47
N ASP A 112 1.97 -3.92 22.63
CA ASP A 112 2.18 -2.97 21.54
C ASP A 112 1.93 -1.54 22.01
N LEU A 113 2.97 -0.72 21.99
CA LEU A 113 2.90 0.68 22.38
C LEU A 113 2.65 1.60 21.17
N GLY A 114 2.65 1.05 19.95
CA GLY A 114 2.49 1.82 18.72
C GLY A 114 3.71 2.69 18.37
N SER A 115 3.47 3.76 17.61
CA SER A 115 4.50 4.73 17.25
C SER A 115 4.68 5.76 18.37
N ILE A 116 5.92 5.92 18.82
CA ILE A 116 6.33 6.76 19.93
C ILE A 116 7.35 7.80 19.43
N GLY A 117 6.81 8.81 18.75
CA GLY A 117 7.49 10.07 18.44
C GLY A 117 8.76 9.97 17.60
N GLU A 118 9.54 11.04 17.64
CA GLU A 118 10.74 11.28 16.82
C GLU A 118 12.03 10.71 17.44
N ALA A 119 12.87 10.05 16.64
CA ALA A 119 14.18 9.56 17.10
C ALA A 119 15.11 10.70 17.55
N GLY A 120 15.86 10.47 18.63
CA GLY A 120 16.76 11.47 19.20
C GLY A 120 16.07 12.62 19.95
N GLN A 121 14.78 12.90 19.72
CA GLN A 121 14.01 13.88 20.50
C GLN A 121 13.14 13.22 21.56
N THR A 122 12.56 12.07 21.24
CA THR A 122 11.67 11.34 22.13
C THR A 122 12.45 10.68 23.25
N VAL A 123 12.04 10.99 24.47
CA VAL A 123 12.55 10.36 25.69
C VAL A 123 11.47 9.45 26.23
N LEU A 124 11.72 8.14 26.22
CA LEU A 124 10.83 7.14 26.76
C LEU A 124 11.10 7.01 28.25
N ARG A 125 10.06 7.15 29.08
CA ARG A 125 10.11 6.83 30.50
C ARG A 125 9.36 5.53 30.73
N ILE A 126 10.10 4.45 30.92
CA ILE A 126 9.55 3.11 31.04
C ILE A 126 9.46 2.75 32.51
N ASN A 127 8.23 2.71 33.01
CA ASN A 127 7.89 2.15 34.30
C ASN A 127 7.76 0.64 34.14
N VAL A 128 8.47 -0.12 34.96
CA VAL A 128 8.39 -1.57 34.97
C VAL A 128 7.65 -1.99 36.23
N ASP A 129 6.59 -2.78 36.06
CA ASP A 129 5.94 -3.41 37.19
C ASP A 129 6.91 -4.39 37.88
N THR A 130 7.34 -4.04 39.09
CA THR A 130 8.32 -4.82 39.86
C THR A 130 7.79 -6.18 40.30
N SER A 131 6.48 -6.43 40.20
CA SER A 131 5.91 -7.77 40.37
C SER A 131 6.40 -8.78 39.31
N LEU A 132 6.92 -8.31 38.16
CA LEU A 132 7.60 -9.15 37.16
C LEU A 132 8.91 -9.76 37.66
N LEU A 133 9.52 -9.15 38.66
CA LEU A 133 10.88 -9.44 39.13
C LEU A 133 10.88 -10.32 40.38
N THR A 134 9.80 -10.24 41.13
CA THR A 134 9.58 -11.01 42.35
C THR A 134 8.74 -12.22 41.98
N GLY A 135 9.39 -13.39 41.85
CA GLY A 135 8.62 -14.65 41.88
C GLY A 135 7.76 -14.70 43.14
N SER A 136 6.71 -15.52 43.16
CA SER A 136 5.74 -15.59 44.27
C SER A 136 6.35 -15.78 45.68
N ASP A 137 7.62 -16.17 45.76
CA ASP A 137 8.41 -16.21 46.99
C ASP A 137 9.21 -14.91 47.17
N ALA A 138 8.60 -13.95 47.87
CA ALA A 138 9.05 -12.57 48.12
C ALA A 138 10.35 -12.41 48.95
N GLY A 139 11.28 -13.35 48.90
CA GLY A 139 12.44 -13.41 49.80
C GLY A 139 13.73 -12.79 49.27
N LYS A 140 14.19 -13.17 48.08
CA LYS A 140 15.48 -12.74 47.51
C LYS A 140 15.46 -12.90 45.99
N ILE A 141 15.58 -11.80 45.24
CA ILE A 141 15.84 -11.86 43.80
C ILE A 141 17.28 -12.38 43.63
N ALA A 142 17.43 -13.66 43.27
CA ALA A 142 18.75 -14.31 43.21
C ALA A 142 19.66 -13.76 42.09
N ALA A 143 19.08 -13.12 41.07
CA ALA A 143 19.79 -12.41 40.02
C ALA A 143 18.93 -11.26 39.47
N PRO A 144 19.48 -10.08 39.19
CA PRO A 144 18.75 -8.98 38.57
C PRO A 144 18.17 -9.42 37.21
N PRO A 145 16.99 -8.92 36.81
CA PRO A 145 16.44 -9.22 35.50
C PRO A 145 17.39 -8.75 34.40
N SER A 146 17.43 -9.48 33.30
CA SER A 146 18.06 -9.01 32.07
C SER A 146 17.07 -8.14 31.30
N LEU A 147 17.48 -6.92 30.98
CA LEU A 147 16.75 -6.01 30.10
C LEU A 147 17.51 -5.88 28.78
N LEU A 148 16.82 -6.12 27.66
CA LEU A 148 17.39 -6.06 26.33
C LEU A 148 16.55 -5.12 25.46
N LEU A 149 17.22 -4.20 24.76
CA LEU A 149 16.62 -3.42 23.69
C LEU A 149 17.06 -4.01 22.35
N VAL A 150 16.11 -4.53 21.58
CA VAL A 150 16.34 -4.86 20.18
C VAL A 150 16.19 -3.58 19.38
N VAL A 151 17.26 -3.11 18.76
CA VAL A 151 17.24 -1.90 17.93
C VAL A 151 16.79 -2.25 16.48
N PRO A 152 16.45 -1.25 15.64
CA PRO A 152 15.97 -1.47 14.28
C PRO A 152 16.85 -2.41 13.46
N SER A 153 18.18 -2.30 13.56
CA SER A 153 19.12 -3.19 12.85
C SER A 153 19.00 -4.68 13.21
N GLY A 154 18.21 -5.03 14.24
CA GLY A 154 18.11 -6.36 14.81
C GLY A 154 19.17 -6.66 15.88
N GLU A 155 20.10 -5.73 16.11
CA GLU A 155 21.10 -5.87 17.17
C GLU A 155 20.42 -5.88 18.55
N LEU A 156 20.95 -6.70 19.46
CA LEU A 156 20.50 -6.78 20.85
C LEU A 156 21.40 -5.91 21.72
N TRP A 157 20.83 -4.86 22.29
CA TRP A 157 21.52 -3.96 23.22
C TRP A 157 21.14 -4.33 24.66
N PRO A 158 22.06 -4.93 25.43
CA PRO A 158 21.80 -5.12 26.85
C PRO A 158 21.72 -3.75 27.53
N LEU A 159 20.60 -3.51 28.20
CA LEU A 159 20.37 -2.32 29.00
C LEU A 159 20.68 -2.64 30.45
N ALA A 160 21.28 -1.67 31.15
CA ALA A 160 21.52 -1.81 32.57
C ALA A 160 20.20 -1.80 33.33
N TRP A 161 20.01 -2.76 34.22
CA TRP A 161 18.86 -2.71 35.11
C TRP A 161 19.12 -1.73 36.27
N HIS A 162 18.18 -0.82 36.52
CA HIS A 162 18.12 0.03 37.71
C HIS A 162 16.66 0.22 38.15
N GLU A 163 16.43 0.86 39.30
CA GLU A 163 15.08 1.15 39.77
C GLU A 163 14.35 2.05 38.75
N PRO A 164 13.12 1.68 38.30
CA PRO A 164 12.35 2.48 37.36
C PRO A 164 12.07 3.90 37.87
N PRO A 165 11.81 4.88 36.98
CA PRO A 165 11.64 4.71 35.54
C PRO A 165 12.96 4.55 34.80
N LEU A 166 13.03 3.57 33.91
CA LEU A 166 14.10 3.50 32.91
C LEU A 166 13.88 4.62 31.91
N VAL A 167 14.95 5.30 31.51
CA VAL A 167 14.86 6.36 30.50
C VAL A 167 15.57 5.89 29.25
N LEU A 168 14.94 6.01 28.07
CA LEU A 168 15.59 5.68 26.80
C LEU A 168 15.41 6.83 25.81
N ARG A 169 16.47 7.20 25.10
CA ARG A 169 16.41 8.00 23.87
C ARG A 169 16.86 7.13 22.71
N PRO A 170 15.92 6.57 21.94
CA PRO A 170 16.23 5.75 20.79
C PRO A 170 17.17 6.50 19.81
N PRO A 171 18.32 5.91 19.45
CA PRO A 171 19.35 6.59 18.66
C PRO A 171 19.05 6.60 17.15
N ALA A 172 18.14 5.74 16.71
CA ALA A 172 17.74 5.60 15.32
C ALA A 172 16.22 5.53 15.18
N HIS A 173 15.74 5.75 13.98
CA HIS A 173 14.34 5.53 13.60
C HIS A 173 14.09 4.05 13.29
N GLY A 174 12.85 3.60 13.44
CA GLY A 174 12.42 2.23 13.16
C GLY A 174 11.83 1.51 14.38
N TRP A 175 11.68 0.20 14.25
CA TRP A 175 11.08 -0.63 15.30
C TRP A 175 12.07 -1.03 16.38
N TYR A 176 11.64 -0.88 17.63
CA TYR A 176 12.33 -1.33 18.82
C TYR A 176 11.50 -2.37 19.54
N ARG A 177 12.19 -3.31 20.19
CA ARG A 177 11.58 -4.25 21.14
C ARG A 177 12.32 -4.17 22.45
N LEU A 178 11.58 -4.03 23.53
CA LEU A 178 12.10 -4.05 24.88
C LEU A 178 11.73 -5.39 25.52
N ILE A 179 12.73 -6.19 25.81
CA ILE A 179 12.58 -7.53 26.39
C ILE A 179 13.08 -7.47 27.82
N LEU A 180 12.19 -7.71 28.77
CA LEU A 180 12.53 -7.94 30.16
C LEU A 180 12.43 -9.43 30.45
N GLN A 181 13.50 -10.01 30.96
CA GLN A 181 13.54 -11.42 31.33
C GLN A 181 14.05 -11.54 32.76
N GLY A 182 13.22 -12.12 33.63
CA GLY A 182 13.52 -12.32 35.05
C GLY A 182 13.03 -13.68 35.54
N ALA A 183 13.18 -13.95 36.84
CA ALA A 183 12.74 -15.22 37.43
C ALA A 183 11.22 -15.45 37.32
N GLY A 184 10.42 -14.37 37.33
CA GLY A 184 8.96 -14.41 37.18
C GLY A 184 8.47 -14.62 35.74
N GLY A 185 9.37 -14.65 34.75
CA GLY A 185 9.03 -14.87 33.35
C GLY A 185 9.66 -13.85 32.41
N ARG A 186 9.07 -13.72 31.22
CA ARG A 186 9.50 -12.80 30.17
C ARG A 186 8.35 -11.84 29.85
N ALA A 187 8.63 -10.55 29.90
CA ALA A 187 7.75 -9.50 29.39
C ALA A 187 8.39 -8.88 28.15
N GLU A 188 7.57 -8.54 27.16
CA GLU A 188 8.05 -7.91 25.94
C GLU A 188 7.11 -6.76 25.56
N ALA A 189 7.70 -5.61 25.24
CA ALA A 189 6.99 -4.52 24.61
C ALA A 189 7.66 -4.15 23.29
N ARG A 190 6.87 -3.58 22.39
CA ARG A 190 7.36 -3.03 21.13
C ARG A 190 6.93 -1.59 20.96
N PHE A 191 7.75 -0.83 20.26
CA PHE A 191 7.43 0.53 19.87
C PHE A 191 8.16 0.92 18.59
N HIS A 192 7.52 1.75 17.78
CA HIS A 192 8.10 2.32 16.57
C HIS A 192 8.54 3.75 16.85
N VAL A 193 9.74 4.13 16.43
CA VAL A 193 10.21 5.52 16.52
C VAL A 193 10.25 6.06 15.11
N ALA A 194 9.34 6.97 14.78
CA ALA A 194 9.27 7.54 13.45
C ALA A 194 10.35 8.63 13.28
N SER A 195 10.89 8.79 12.09
CA SER A 195 11.56 10.03 11.71
C SER A 195 10.53 11.08 11.32
N VAL A 196 10.90 12.36 11.47
CA VAL A 196 10.13 13.49 10.94
C VAL A 196 9.82 13.29 9.44
N VAL A 197 10.78 12.71 8.71
CA VAL A 197 10.67 12.42 7.29
C VAL A 197 9.62 11.33 7.05
N GLY A 198 9.64 10.25 7.82
CA GLY A 198 8.65 9.17 7.78
C GLY A 198 7.24 9.63 8.13
N GLU A 199 7.09 10.50 9.14
CA GLU A 199 5.78 11.09 9.50
C GLU A 199 5.22 11.96 8.38
N TYR A 200 6.08 12.78 7.75
CA TYR A 200 5.70 13.61 6.60
C TYR A 200 5.28 12.76 5.42
N ALA A 201 6.04 11.73 5.07
CA ALA A 201 5.69 10.82 3.98
C ALA A 201 4.39 10.05 4.24
N GLU A 202 4.18 9.55 5.48
CA GLU A 202 2.93 8.89 5.83
C GLU A 202 1.72 9.82 5.66
N ALA A 203 1.85 11.07 6.13
CA ALA A 203 0.78 12.06 5.98
C ALA A 203 0.54 12.43 4.50
N LEU A 204 1.60 12.50 3.71
CA LEU A 204 1.53 12.79 2.27
C LEU A 204 0.81 11.68 1.52
N ASP A 205 1.15 10.42 1.78
CA ASP A 205 0.48 9.25 1.20
C ASP A 205 -1.00 9.19 1.61
N GLU A 206 -1.33 9.52 2.86
CA GLU A 206 -2.72 9.49 3.34
C GLU A 206 -3.56 10.52 2.61
N PHE A 207 -2.97 11.69 2.43
CA PHE A 207 -3.59 12.77 1.71
C PHE A 207 -3.80 12.42 0.24
N TYR A 208 -2.81 11.84 -0.46
CA TYR A 208 -2.99 11.43 -1.85
C TYR A 208 -3.98 10.27 -2.01
N ASP A 209 -3.99 9.30 -1.09
CA ASP A 209 -4.99 8.22 -1.12
C ASP A 209 -6.39 8.77 -0.94
N ALA A 210 -6.61 9.62 0.07
CA ALA A 210 -7.88 10.29 0.28
C ALA A 210 -8.28 11.17 -0.92
N LEU A 211 -7.34 11.93 -1.48
CA LEU A 211 -7.58 12.83 -2.60
C LEU A 211 -7.94 12.08 -3.88
N SER A 212 -7.22 11.00 -4.19
CA SER A 212 -7.43 10.20 -5.41
C SER A 212 -8.81 9.55 -5.42
N TRP A 213 -9.26 9.06 -4.26
CA TRP A 213 -10.50 8.30 -4.13
C TRP A 213 -11.62 9.09 -3.45
N THR A 214 -11.53 10.42 -3.45
CA THR A 214 -12.52 11.27 -2.77
C THR A 214 -13.90 11.30 -3.41
N TRP A 215 -14.06 10.73 -4.61
CA TRP A 215 -15.33 10.61 -5.32
C TRP A 215 -15.71 9.13 -5.44
N ASP A 216 -16.89 8.76 -4.93
CA ASP A 216 -17.38 7.38 -4.86
C ASP A 216 -18.33 6.99 -6.00
N GLY A 217 -18.55 7.86 -6.98
CA GLY A 217 -19.49 7.63 -8.07
C GLY A 217 -20.94 8.02 -7.76
N SER A 218 -21.25 8.50 -6.55
CA SER A 218 -22.65 8.69 -6.11
C SER A 218 -23.35 9.92 -6.71
N ASN A 219 -22.60 10.90 -7.20
CA ASN A 219 -23.15 12.17 -7.64
C ASN A 219 -22.42 12.68 -8.90
N TRP A 220 -22.83 12.15 -10.05
CA TRP A 220 -22.36 12.62 -11.36
C TRP A 220 -23.03 13.95 -11.72
N THR A 221 -22.25 14.95 -12.17
CA THR A 221 -22.76 16.28 -12.52
C THR A 221 -22.44 16.67 -13.96
N GLU A 222 -23.18 17.64 -14.51
CA GLU A 222 -22.92 18.16 -15.86
C GLU A 222 -21.54 18.84 -15.92
N GLU A 223 -21.17 19.58 -14.87
CA GLU A 223 -19.87 20.24 -14.76
C GLU A 223 -18.72 19.24 -14.78
N LEU A 224 -18.87 18.07 -14.12
CA LEU A 224 -17.86 17.01 -14.18
C LEU A 224 -17.75 16.40 -15.57
N SER A 225 -18.87 16.31 -16.31
CA SER A 225 -18.88 15.82 -17.68
C SER A 225 -18.15 16.79 -18.62
N GLU A 226 -18.48 18.08 -18.55
CA GLU A 226 -17.85 19.13 -19.35
C GLU A 226 -16.36 19.25 -19.04
N ALA A 227 -15.99 19.23 -17.76
CA ALA A 227 -14.58 19.29 -17.35
C ALA A 227 -13.78 18.05 -17.76
N SER A 228 -14.41 16.86 -17.79
CA SER A 228 -13.76 15.64 -18.29
C SER A 228 -13.49 15.73 -19.80
N LEU A 229 -14.41 16.31 -20.58
CA LEU A 229 -14.23 16.56 -22.01
C LEU A 229 -13.13 17.61 -22.26
N GLU A 230 -13.13 18.70 -21.49
CA GLU A 230 -12.06 19.71 -21.55
C GLU A 230 -10.70 19.08 -21.26
N LEU A 231 -10.63 18.18 -20.28
CA LEU A 231 -9.42 17.45 -19.93
C LEU A 231 -8.93 16.54 -21.07
N VAL A 232 -9.81 15.83 -21.77
CA VAL A 232 -9.43 15.03 -22.97
C VAL A 232 -8.73 15.92 -23.99
N VAL A 233 -9.33 17.06 -24.33
CA VAL A 233 -8.75 18.01 -25.30
C VAL A 233 -7.40 18.54 -24.81
N GLY A 234 -7.31 18.91 -23.53
CA GLY A 234 -6.08 19.40 -22.92
C GLY A 234 -4.94 18.36 -22.94
N VAL A 235 -5.25 17.09 -22.70
CA VAL A 235 -4.29 15.98 -22.74
C VAL A 235 -3.80 15.74 -24.17
N ASP A 236 -4.70 15.69 -25.14
CA ASP A 236 -4.34 15.48 -26.54
C ASP A 236 -3.43 16.60 -27.08
N ASP A 237 -3.77 17.85 -26.79
CA ASP A 237 -2.96 19.02 -27.17
C ASP A 237 -1.58 18.96 -26.51
N PHE A 238 -1.52 18.65 -25.21
CA PHE A 238 -0.27 18.52 -24.48
C PHE A 238 0.61 17.40 -25.04
N MET A 239 0.05 16.19 -25.21
CA MET A 239 0.77 15.01 -25.70
C MET A 239 1.20 15.15 -27.16
N GLY A 240 0.38 15.78 -28.00
CA GLY A 240 0.74 16.08 -29.38
C GLY A 240 1.95 17.00 -29.47
N ARG A 241 1.98 18.07 -28.65
CA ARG A 241 3.14 18.98 -28.60
C ARG A 241 4.36 18.34 -27.94
N LEU A 242 4.17 17.56 -26.89
CA LEU A 242 5.24 16.81 -26.25
C LEU A 242 5.91 15.83 -27.23
N SER A 243 5.10 15.08 -27.98
CA SER A 243 5.58 14.17 -29.01
C SER A 243 6.36 14.89 -30.10
N ALA A 244 5.87 16.05 -30.56
CA ALA A 244 6.57 16.88 -31.54
C ALA A 244 7.90 17.43 -31.00
N MET A 245 7.93 17.86 -29.73
CA MET A 245 9.12 18.38 -29.06
C MET A 245 10.19 17.30 -28.88
N LEU A 246 9.78 16.08 -28.53
CA LEU A 246 10.70 14.96 -28.30
C LEU A 246 11.05 14.18 -29.57
N ALA A 247 10.33 14.39 -30.68
CA ALA A 247 10.58 13.69 -31.95
C ALA A 247 12.07 13.70 -32.38
N PRO A 248 12.83 14.81 -32.26
CA PRO A 248 14.26 14.81 -32.59
C PRO A 248 15.12 13.96 -31.65
N MET A 249 14.69 13.76 -30.39
CA MET A 249 15.43 13.01 -29.37
C MET A 249 15.03 11.54 -29.28
N LEU A 250 13.85 11.17 -29.78
CA LEU A 250 13.35 9.79 -29.74
C LEU A 250 14.33 8.74 -30.30
N PRO A 251 15.09 8.99 -31.39
CA PRO A 251 16.11 8.04 -31.86
C PRO A 251 17.27 7.82 -30.87
N ILE A 252 17.56 8.82 -30.03
CA ILE A 252 18.70 8.82 -29.10
C ILE A 252 18.29 8.30 -27.71
N MET A 253 17.11 8.70 -27.22
CA MET A 253 16.62 8.34 -25.88
C MET A 253 15.94 6.96 -25.82
N GLY A 254 15.84 6.25 -26.96
CA GLY A 254 15.40 4.87 -27.03
C GLY A 254 13.92 4.63 -26.74
N GLY A 255 13.52 3.36 -26.68
CA GLY A 255 12.14 2.94 -26.44
C GLY A 255 11.59 3.26 -25.03
N SER A 256 12.48 3.44 -24.04
CA SER A 256 12.10 3.65 -22.64
C SER A 256 11.37 4.97 -22.41
N LEU A 257 11.87 6.10 -22.92
CA LEU A 257 11.19 7.40 -22.79
C LEU A 257 9.85 7.41 -23.54
N ARG A 258 9.80 6.79 -24.72
CA ARG A 258 8.54 6.67 -25.48
C ARG A 258 7.51 5.88 -24.67
N SER A 259 7.90 4.75 -24.08
CA SER A 259 7.02 3.95 -23.22
C SER A 259 6.57 4.75 -21.99
N MET A 260 7.48 5.51 -21.36
CA MET A 260 7.19 6.35 -20.20
C MET A 260 6.14 7.44 -20.47
N LEU A 261 6.03 7.93 -21.71
CA LEU A 261 5.06 8.96 -22.11
C LEU A 261 3.78 8.38 -22.72
N GLU A 262 3.92 7.35 -23.54
CA GLU A 262 2.80 6.72 -24.24
C GLU A 262 1.93 5.89 -23.29
N SER A 263 2.52 5.27 -22.27
CA SER A 263 1.77 4.45 -21.31
C SER A 263 0.80 5.30 -20.47
N PRO A 264 1.23 6.39 -19.78
CA PRO A 264 0.29 7.24 -19.05
C PRO A 264 -0.79 7.84 -19.94
N ARG A 265 -0.45 8.20 -21.19
CA ARG A 265 -1.41 8.68 -22.18
C ARG A 265 -2.49 7.63 -22.48
N LYS A 266 -2.11 6.42 -22.89
CA LYS A 266 -3.08 5.35 -23.20
C LYS A 266 -3.95 5.00 -22.01
N VAL A 267 -3.35 4.94 -20.81
CA VAL A 267 -4.09 4.74 -19.56
C VAL A 267 -5.13 5.85 -19.40
N LEU A 268 -4.72 7.11 -19.54
CA LEU A 268 -5.59 8.27 -19.38
C LEU A 268 -6.70 8.31 -20.43
N GLU A 269 -6.41 8.05 -21.71
CA GLU A 269 -7.40 7.93 -22.78
C GLU A 269 -8.44 6.84 -22.46
N ASN A 270 -7.98 5.65 -22.04
CA ASN A 270 -8.85 4.54 -21.67
C ASN A 270 -9.72 4.89 -20.44
N GLN A 271 -9.16 5.56 -19.43
CA GLN A 271 -9.93 5.98 -18.26
C GLN A 271 -10.94 7.08 -18.63
N LEU A 272 -10.54 8.10 -19.41
CA LEU A 272 -11.45 9.17 -19.85
C LEU A 272 -12.60 8.62 -20.70
N ALA A 273 -12.34 7.62 -21.55
CA ALA A 273 -13.41 6.93 -22.27
C ALA A 273 -14.39 6.26 -21.29
N ARG A 274 -13.92 5.55 -20.26
CA ARG A 274 -14.78 4.93 -19.23
C ARG A 274 -15.54 5.97 -18.40
N ILE A 275 -14.93 7.10 -18.11
CA ILE A 275 -15.56 8.24 -17.42
C ILE A 275 -16.74 8.74 -18.24
N ILE A 276 -16.53 9.01 -19.53
CA ILE A 276 -17.54 9.58 -20.43
C ILE A 276 -18.64 8.55 -20.76
N GLU A 277 -18.28 7.30 -21.02
CA GLU A 277 -19.22 6.28 -21.50
C GLU A 277 -19.98 5.58 -20.36
N HIS A 278 -19.38 5.47 -19.17
CA HIS A 278 -19.89 4.62 -18.10
C HIS A 278 -20.00 5.30 -16.73
N HIS A 279 -19.60 6.58 -16.62
CA HIS A 279 -19.56 7.32 -15.34
C HIS A 279 -18.80 6.54 -14.25
N ASP A 280 -17.70 5.90 -14.65
CA ASP A 280 -16.99 4.95 -13.81
C ASP A 280 -16.20 5.66 -12.69
N ALA A 281 -16.61 5.40 -11.43
CA ALA A 281 -15.97 5.93 -10.21
C ALA A 281 -14.47 5.64 -10.14
N GLN A 282 -14.08 4.41 -10.52
CA GLN A 282 -12.69 4.01 -10.51
C GLN A 282 -11.90 4.79 -11.55
N ALA A 283 -12.47 4.95 -12.75
CA ALA A 283 -11.82 5.65 -13.83
C ALA A 283 -11.54 7.12 -13.47
N VAL A 284 -12.46 7.81 -12.79
CA VAL A 284 -12.25 9.18 -12.29
C VAL A 284 -11.07 9.28 -11.33
N GLY A 285 -10.95 8.35 -10.35
CA GLY A 285 -9.82 8.35 -9.42
C GLY A 285 -8.48 8.01 -10.09
N MET A 286 -8.50 7.12 -11.09
CA MET A 286 -7.31 6.80 -11.90
C MET A 286 -6.89 7.98 -12.79
N THR A 287 -7.85 8.70 -13.37
CA THR A 287 -7.62 9.92 -14.15
C THR A 287 -6.95 11.01 -13.30
N HIS A 288 -7.39 11.22 -12.06
CA HIS A 288 -6.70 12.14 -11.13
C HIS A 288 -5.21 11.79 -10.99
N SER A 289 -4.89 10.52 -10.75
CA SER A 289 -3.51 10.06 -10.60
C SER A 289 -2.69 10.26 -11.88
N ALA A 290 -3.26 9.93 -13.04
CA ALA A 290 -2.60 10.10 -14.34
C ALA A 290 -2.37 11.58 -14.70
N VAL A 291 -3.35 12.45 -14.43
CA VAL A 291 -3.21 13.91 -14.59
C VAL A 291 -2.11 14.45 -13.69
N ARG A 292 -2.04 13.96 -12.45
CA ARG A 292 -0.98 14.32 -11.51
C ARG A 292 0.39 14.00 -12.07
N ASP A 293 0.56 12.76 -12.51
CA ASP A 293 1.84 12.26 -13.01
C ASP A 293 2.26 13.01 -14.29
N LEU A 294 1.31 13.34 -15.19
CA LEU A 294 1.58 14.14 -16.39
C LEU A 294 1.98 15.58 -16.08
N LEU A 295 1.33 16.23 -15.11
CA LEU A 295 1.68 17.60 -14.72
C LEU A 295 3.07 17.66 -14.09
N GLN A 296 3.44 16.67 -13.26
CA GLN A 296 4.82 16.54 -12.74
C GLN A 296 5.84 16.37 -13.87
N GLN A 297 5.52 15.58 -14.89
CA GLN A 297 6.36 15.45 -16.07
C GLN A 297 6.43 16.78 -16.87
N SER A 298 5.34 17.54 -16.93
CA SER A 298 5.28 18.83 -17.64
C SER A 298 6.19 19.89 -17.02
N ASP A 299 6.33 19.90 -15.69
CA ASP A 299 7.26 20.77 -14.97
C ASP A 299 8.71 20.44 -15.31
N ALA A 300 9.05 19.14 -15.36
CA ALA A 300 10.36 18.69 -15.81
C ALA A 300 10.63 19.18 -17.24
N LEU A 301 9.69 18.98 -18.15
CA LEU A 301 9.82 19.40 -19.55
C LEU A 301 9.97 20.91 -19.71
N THR A 302 9.29 21.69 -18.87
CA THR A 302 9.44 23.16 -18.83
C THR A 302 10.84 23.55 -18.38
N MET A 303 11.42 22.83 -17.42
CA MET A 303 12.79 23.05 -16.95
C MET A 303 13.83 22.79 -18.05
N PHE A 304 13.63 21.78 -18.90
CA PHE A 304 14.52 21.48 -20.03
C PHE A 304 14.15 22.20 -21.33
N GLY A 305 12.98 22.84 -21.38
CA GLY A 305 12.46 23.56 -22.54
C GLY A 305 13.47 24.54 -23.16
N PRO A 306 14.23 25.35 -22.39
CA PRO A 306 15.26 26.23 -22.95
C PRO A 306 16.42 25.49 -23.63
N ILE A 307 16.81 24.32 -23.11
CA ILE A 307 17.88 23.49 -23.67
C ILE A 307 17.40 22.83 -24.96
N LEU A 308 16.16 22.33 -24.97
CA LEU A 308 15.55 21.65 -26.10
C LEU A 308 15.09 22.62 -27.20
N GLY A 309 14.61 23.80 -26.81
CA GLY A 309 14.09 24.83 -27.71
C GLY A 309 15.16 25.44 -28.61
N GLY A 310 16.43 25.40 -28.20
CA GLY A 310 17.57 25.75 -29.05
C GLY A 310 17.73 24.84 -30.27
N MET A 311 17.17 23.62 -30.24
CA MET A 311 17.27 22.64 -31.33
C MET A 311 16.04 22.60 -32.24
N SER A 312 14.86 23.03 -31.77
CA SER A 312 13.58 22.82 -32.48
C SER A 312 12.98 24.05 -33.13
N GLY A 313 13.57 25.26 -33.00
CA GLY A 313 13.14 26.46 -33.73
C GLY A 313 11.71 26.96 -33.46
N GLY A 314 10.98 26.36 -32.50
CA GLY A 314 9.55 26.57 -32.28
C GLY A 314 9.15 26.93 -30.84
N GLY A 315 9.99 27.71 -30.13
CA GLY A 315 9.92 27.89 -28.66
C GLY A 315 8.69 28.61 -28.06
N GLY A 316 7.77 29.15 -28.86
CA GLY A 316 6.61 29.91 -28.33
C GLY A 316 5.43 29.04 -27.89
N ASN A 317 5.28 27.84 -28.46
CA ASN A 317 4.03 27.10 -28.41
C ASN A 317 3.94 26.08 -27.26
N SER A 318 5.03 25.73 -26.57
CA SER A 318 5.00 24.74 -25.50
C SER A 318 4.35 25.26 -24.21
N ALA A 319 4.65 26.51 -23.83
CA ALA A 319 4.13 27.13 -22.62
C ALA A 319 2.59 27.27 -22.62
N GLU A 320 2.02 27.58 -23.78
CA GLU A 320 0.57 27.69 -23.95
C GLU A 320 -0.14 26.34 -23.74
N ALA A 321 0.41 25.25 -24.28
CA ALA A 321 -0.20 23.93 -24.11
C ALA A 321 -0.10 23.42 -22.68
N VAL A 322 1.03 23.65 -22.00
CA VAL A 322 1.17 23.34 -20.57
C VAL A 322 0.15 24.14 -19.76
N ALA A 323 -0.03 25.43 -20.06
CA ALA A 323 -1.02 26.27 -19.40
C ALA A 323 -2.47 25.81 -19.65
N ASN A 324 -2.81 25.42 -20.89
CA ASN A 324 -4.14 24.91 -21.24
C ASN A 324 -4.42 23.57 -20.55
N PHE A 325 -3.48 22.63 -20.58
CA PHE A 325 -3.60 21.36 -19.86
C PHE A 325 -3.74 21.57 -18.35
N SER A 326 -2.94 22.47 -17.76
CA SER A 326 -3.02 22.80 -16.33
C SER A 326 -4.37 23.41 -15.96
N ARG A 327 -4.95 24.23 -16.83
CA ARG A 327 -6.30 24.78 -16.65
C ARG A 327 -7.36 23.68 -16.70
N ALA A 328 -7.32 22.84 -17.73
CA ALA A 328 -8.28 21.74 -17.89
C ALA A 328 -8.21 20.76 -16.71
N ALA A 329 -7.01 20.43 -16.24
CA ALA A 329 -6.79 19.63 -15.03
C ALA A 329 -7.40 20.30 -13.78
N ALA A 330 -7.21 21.60 -13.60
CA ALA A 330 -7.80 22.35 -12.49
C ALA A 330 -9.34 22.38 -12.55
N THR A 331 -9.92 22.58 -13.75
CA THR A 331 -11.38 22.53 -13.96
C THR A 331 -11.93 21.15 -13.61
N PHE A 332 -11.29 20.08 -14.09
CA PHE A 332 -11.67 18.70 -13.78
C PHE A 332 -11.66 18.43 -12.28
N GLU A 333 -10.59 18.83 -11.59
CA GLU A 333 -10.47 18.63 -10.15
C GLU A 333 -11.50 19.42 -9.36
N ALA A 334 -11.78 20.67 -9.75
CA ALA A 334 -12.81 21.47 -9.12
C ALA A 334 -14.20 20.81 -9.24
N ALA A 335 -14.55 20.35 -10.45
CA ALA A 335 -15.81 19.67 -10.70
C ALA A 335 -15.90 18.34 -9.93
N ARG A 336 -14.81 17.55 -9.90
CA ARG A 336 -14.73 16.29 -9.15
C ARG A 336 -14.93 16.50 -7.64
N GLN A 337 -14.30 17.52 -7.06
CA GLN A 337 -14.46 17.84 -5.64
C GLN A 337 -15.88 18.32 -5.32
N ALA A 338 -16.47 19.15 -6.19
CA ALA A 338 -17.86 19.59 -6.05
C ALA A 338 -18.83 18.40 -6.08
N ALA A 339 -18.60 17.45 -7.00
CA ALA A 339 -19.35 16.21 -7.14
C ALA A 339 -19.18 15.24 -5.95
N SER A 340 -18.12 15.37 -5.15
CA SER A 340 -17.78 14.41 -4.08
C SER A 340 -18.71 14.47 -2.85
N PRO A 341 -18.95 13.35 -2.16
CA PRO A 341 -19.67 13.35 -0.88
C PRO A 341 -19.00 14.23 0.17
N ALA A 342 -19.79 14.90 1.02
CA ALA A 342 -19.28 15.77 2.07
C ALA A 342 -18.35 15.04 3.06
N LEU A 343 -18.64 13.78 3.37
CA LEU A 343 -17.80 12.95 4.25
C LEU A 343 -16.41 12.70 3.65
N GLN A 344 -16.33 12.42 2.34
CA GLN A 344 -15.05 12.18 1.67
C GLN A 344 -14.23 13.46 1.56
N ARG A 345 -14.86 14.60 1.25
CA ARG A 345 -14.20 15.91 1.33
C ARG A 345 -13.65 16.19 2.73
N GLN A 346 -14.39 15.84 3.79
CA GLN A 346 -13.90 15.98 5.16
C GLN A 346 -12.69 15.09 5.45
N GLN A 347 -12.65 13.87 4.90
CA GLN A 347 -11.49 12.98 5.01
C GLN A 347 -10.25 13.59 4.34
N VAL A 348 -10.39 14.14 3.13
CA VAL A 348 -9.30 14.87 2.45
C VAL A 348 -8.79 16.04 3.28
N ARG A 349 -9.68 16.86 3.86
CA ARG A 349 -9.29 17.98 4.75
C ARG A 349 -8.55 17.50 6.00
N THR A 350 -9.01 16.39 6.59
CA THR A 350 -8.37 15.81 7.77
C THR A 350 -6.96 15.33 7.44
N ALA A 351 -6.79 14.64 6.31
CA ALA A 351 -5.49 14.19 5.83
C ALA A 351 -4.57 15.37 5.46
N LEU A 352 -5.10 16.42 4.83
CA LEU A 352 -4.35 17.64 4.52
C LEU A 352 -3.89 18.39 5.78
N ALA A 353 -4.73 18.47 6.81
CA ALA A 353 -4.36 19.09 8.08
C ALA A 353 -3.23 18.32 8.77
N ARG A 354 -3.28 16.98 8.73
CA ARG A 354 -2.19 16.11 9.19
C ARG A 354 -0.90 16.36 8.39
N LEU A 355 -1.00 16.46 7.08
CA LEU A 355 0.12 16.75 6.19
C LEU A 355 0.77 18.10 6.48
N LEU A 356 -0.02 19.16 6.69
CA LEU A 356 0.50 20.48 7.07
C LEU A 356 1.29 20.43 8.38
N ALA A 357 0.75 19.78 9.41
CA ALA A 357 1.43 19.64 10.69
C ALA A 357 2.74 18.85 10.56
N ALA A 358 2.75 17.77 9.78
CA ALA A 358 3.95 16.97 9.54
C ALA A 358 4.97 17.73 8.67
N GLY A 359 4.50 18.49 7.69
CA GLY A 359 5.32 19.35 6.82
C GLY A 359 6.01 20.47 7.58
N ASP A 360 5.33 21.10 8.54
CA ASP A 360 5.92 22.10 9.43
C ASP A 360 7.10 21.52 10.23
N ARG A 361 6.94 20.30 10.77
CA ARG A 361 8.03 19.59 11.46
C ARG A 361 9.18 19.24 10.51
N TYR A 362 8.86 18.73 9.32
CA TYR A 362 9.85 18.34 8.32
C TYR A 362 10.67 19.53 7.80
N VAL A 363 10.04 20.66 7.53
CA VAL A 363 10.74 21.88 7.11
C VAL A 363 11.60 22.45 8.24
N ALA A 364 11.15 22.39 9.49
CA ALA A 364 11.98 22.75 10.64
C ALA A 364 13.21 21.83 10.74
N HIS A 365 13.04 20.53 10.58
CA HIS A 365 14.12 19.54 10.54
C HIS A 365 15.12 19.79 9.40
N LEU A 366 14.63 20.10 8.20
CA LEU A 366 15.50 20.46 7.08
C LEU A 366 16.34 21.69 7.41
N ARG A 367 15.75 22.73 7.99
CA ARG A 367 16.45 23.97 8.36
C ARG A 367 17.53 23.75 9.42
N SER A 368 17.25 22.97 10.46
CA SER A 368 18.25 22.67 11.50
C SER A 368 19.44 21.89 10.92
N THR A 369 19.17 20.94 10.03
CA THR A 369 20.20 20.14 9.36
C THR A 369 21.07 20.99 8.42
N LEU A 370 20.47 21.97 7.73
CA LEU A 370 21.18 22.88 6.83
C LEU A 370 22.11 23.85 7.56
N GLN A 371 21.69 24.34 8.75
CA GLN A 371 22.53 25.20 9.58
C GLN A 371 23.80 24.48 10.07
N ALA A 372 23.79 23.15 10.14
CA ALA A 372 24.92 22.32 10.53
C ALA A 372 25.97 22.09 9.40
N GLY A 373 25.89 22.79 8.27
CA GLY A 373 26.96 22.85 7.26
C GLY A 373 26.82 21.91 6.06
N ALA A 374 25.64 21.33 5.81
CA ALA A 374 25.41 20.40 4.70
C ALA A 374 24.49 20.99 3.60
N GLY A 375 25.08 21.63 2.60
CA GLY A 375 24.46 21.83 1.27
C GLY A 375 23.33 22.87 1.16
N ALA A 376 22.89 23.12 -0.09
CA ALA A 376 21.84 24.08 -0.41
C ALA A 376 20.50 23.70 0.24
N ALA A 377 19.79 24.69 0.80
CA ALA A 377 18.47 24.46 1.36
C ALA A 377 17.55 23.80 0.33
N SER A 378 16.86 22.72 0.74
CA SER A 378 15.92 22.02 -0.12
C SER A 378 14.91 23.02 -0.68
N GLY A 379 14.55 22.87 -1.96
CA GLY A 379 13.58 23.76 -2.62
C GLY A 379 12.29 23.89 -1.81
N LEU A 380 11.86 22.79 -1.19
CA LEU A 380 10.73 22.72 -0.28
C LEU A 380 10.85 23.70 0.91
N ALA A 381 11.95 23.67 1.66
CA ALA A 381 12.10 24.53 2.85
C ALA A 381 12.14 26.02 2.51
N LYS A 382 12.61 26.37 1.30
CA LYS A 382 12.58 27.74 0.77
C LYS A 382 11.19 28.18 0.36
N GLN A 383 10.38 27.29 -0.22
CA GLN A 383 9.03 27.60 -0.71
C GLN A 383 7.95 27.52 0.36
N TRP A 384 8.20 26.80 1.45
CA TRP A 384 7.18 26.50 2.47
C TRP A 384 6.58 27.77 3.11
N ASP A 385 7.41 28.65 3.70
CA ASP A 385 6.94 29.80 4.50
C ASP A 385 6.94 31.15 3.77
N VAL A 386 7.23 31.17 2.46
CA VAL A 386 7.13 32.41 1.69
C VAL A 386 5.66 32.86 1.72
N PRO A 387 5.33 34.15 1.93
CA PRO A 387 3.94 34.62 1.81
C PRO A 387 3.34 34.25 0.45
N GLY A 388 2.23 33.50 0.47
CA GLY A 388 1.63 32.94 -0.75
C GLY A 388 2.37 31.72 -1.32
N GLY A 389 3.35 31.18 -0.58
CA GLY A 389 4.07 29.95 -0.87
C GLY A 389 3.27 28.70 -0.49
N LEU A 390 3.94 27.55 -0.53
CA LEU A 390 3.29 26.23 -0.49
C LEU A 390 2.44 26.03 0.78
N ARG A 391 2.97 26.36 1.95
CA ARG A 391 2.24 26.20 3.22
C ARG A 391 0.97 27.06 3.26
N SER A 392 1.05 28.32 2.82
CA SER A 392 -0.10 29.23 2.75
C SER A 392 -1.16 28.71 1.78
N GLN A 393 -0.75 28.21 0.61
CA GLN A 393 -1.66 27.65 -0.39
C GLN A 393 -2.38 26.39 0.14
N LEU A 394 -1.67 25.49 0.82
CA LEU A 394 -2.27 24.31 1.44
C LEU A 394 -3.20 24.67 2.60
N GLN A 395 -2.87 25.71 3.38
CA GLN A 395 -3.74 26.20 4.44
C GLN A 395 -5.00 26.88 3.91
N GLU A 396 -4.91 27.56 2.76
CA GLU A 396 -6.09 28.04 2.04
C GLU A 396 -6.93 26.87 1.51
N ALA A 397 -6.29 25.79 1.03
CA ALA A 397 -6.97 24.58 0.57
C ALA A 397 -7.77 23.86 1.67
N LEU A 398 -7.47 24.08 2.95
CA LEU A 398 -8.28 23.58 4.07
C LEU A 398 -9.65 24.26 4.21
N GLN A 399 -9.84 25.45 3.63
CA GLN A 399 -11.11 26.17 3.69
C GLN A 399 -12.19 25.48 2.83
N GLU A 400 -13.46 25.77 3.10
CA GLU A 400 -14.57 25.32 2.24
C GLU A 400 -14.30 25.86 0.81
N ASP A 401 -14.29 24.96 -0.18
CA ASP A 401 -13.93 25.18 -1.60
C ASP A 401 -12.44 25.30 -1.96
N GLY A 402 -11.53 25.36 -0.99
CA GLY A 402 -10.10 25.55 -1.25
C GLY A 402 -9.40 24.38 -1.97
N ILE A 403 -9.88 23.14 -1.76
CA ILE A 403 -9.26 21.92 -2.32
C ILE A 403 -9.24 21.96 -3.86
N ALA A 404 -10.22 22.63 -4.50
CA ALA A 404 -10.31 22.75 -5.94
C ALA A 404 -9.10 23.48 -6.58
N ARG A 405 -8.30 24.21 -5.81
CA ARG A 405 -7.09 24.93 -6.29
C ARG A 405 -5.87 24.00 -6.31
N LEU A 406 -6.03 22.86 -6.96
CA LEU A 406 -5.10 21.72 -6.96
C LEU A 406 -3.64 21.97 -7.38
N PRO A 407 -3.26 22.97 -8.22
CA PRO A 407 -1.87 23.12 -8.66
C PRO A 407 -0.83 23.22 -7.53
N ALA A 408 -1.22 23.82 -6.39
CA ALA A 408 -0.39 23.90 -5.19
C ALA A 408 -0.08 22.52 -4.57
N VAL A 409 -1.09 21.66 -4.54
CA VAL A 409 -1.03 20.30 -3.98
C VAL A 409 -0.09 19.40 -4.79
N MET A 410 0.09 19.71 -6.07
CA MET A 410 0.94 18.93 -6.96
C MET A 410 2.42 19.24 -6.78
N GLN A 411 2.75 20.40 -6.21
CA GLN A 411 4.12 20.81 -5.86
C GLN A 411 4.65 20.14 -4.59
N LEU A 412 3.78 19.46 -3.81
CA LEU A 412 4.15 18.73 -2.59
C LEU A 412 5.07 17.52 -2.84
N GLN A 413 5.07 16.97 -4.05
CA GLN A 413 5.91 15.82 -4.46
C GLN A 413 7.22 16.22 -5.16
N GLY A 414 7.59 17.50 -5.12
CA GLY A 414 8.93 17.92 -5.50
C GLY A 414 9.01 19.27 -6.17
N ALA A 415 9.56 20.22 -5.42
CA ALA A 415 10.24 21.39 -5.98
C ALA A 415 11.50 21.04 -6.82
N GLY A 416 11.79 19.75 -7.03
CA GLY A 416 12.94 19.20 -7.76
C GLY A 416 12.66 18.69 -9.17
N GLY A 417 11.47 18.91 -9.75
CA GLY A 417 11.15 18.52 -11.14
C GLY A 417 10.86 17.03 -11.35
N GLY A 418 10.70 16.25 -10.27
CA GLY A 418 10.34 14.83 -10.31
C GLY A 418 11.43 13.90 -10.85
N PHE A 419 11.10 12.61 -10.96
CA PHE A 419 12.01 11.54 -11.43
C PHE A 419 12.71 11.86 -12.76
N LEU A 420 12.00 12.50 -13.69
CA LEU A 420 12.53 12.90 -14.98
C LEU A 420 13.59 14.00 -14.86
N ALA A 421 13.40 14.99 -13.98
CA ALA A 421 14.40 16.01 -13.74
C ALA A 421 15.63 15.48 -13.01
N ASP A 422 15.45 14.56 -12.06
CA ASP A 422 16.58 13.87 -11.42
C ASP A 422 17.38 13.06 -12.46
N MET A 423 16.70 12.32 -13.34
CA MET A 423 17.33 11.55 -14.41
C MET A 423 18.11 12.44 -15.38
N LEU A 424 17.51 13.54 -15.83
CA LEU A 424 18.16 14.49 -16.73
C LEU A 424 19.27 15.29 -16.04
N GLY A 425 19.14 15.55 -14.74
CA GLY A 425 20.21 16.09 -13.88
C GLY A 425 21.43 15.15 -13.82
N GLN A 426 21.20 13.85 -13.64
CA GLN A 426 22.27 12.85 -13.67
C GLN A 426 22.95 12.77 -15.04
N LEU A 427 22.18 12.78 -16.14
CA LEU A 427 22.73 12.75 -17.50
C LEU A 427 23.53 14.02 -17.84
N SER A 428 23.09 15.19 -17.38
CA SER A 428 23.81 16.46 -17.60
C SER A 428 25.07 16.61 -16.74
N SER A 429 25.11 16.00 -15.56
CA SER A 429 26.27 16.03 -14.66
C SER A 429 27.48 15.20 -15.12
N GLY A 430 27.30 14.32 -16.12
CA GLY A 430 28.36 13.48 -16.69
C GLY A 430 29.50 14.22 -17.41
N ALA A 431 29.45 15.55 -17.49
CA ALA A 431 30.41 16.36 -18.26
C ALA A 431 31.52 17.05 -17.45
N GLY A 432 31.56 17.01 -16.10
CA GLY A 432 32.75 17.55 -15.42
C GLY A 432 32.71 17.98 -13.95
N GLY A 433 31.76 17.54 -13.12
CA GLY A 433 31.78 17.92 -11.70
C GLY A 433 31.14 16.87 -10.81
N GLY A 434 31.86 16.49 -9.75
CA GLY A 434 31.46 15.50 -8.74
C GLY A 434 30.20 15.85 -7.94
N ALA A 435 29.06 15.91 -8.61
CA ALA A 435 27.77 15.71 -7.97
C ALA A 435 27.75 14.26 -7.47
N GLY A 436 27.78 14.09 -6.15
CA GLY A 436 27.99 12.81 -5.50
C GLY A 436 27.01 11.74 -5.99
N SER A 437 27.52 10.52 -6.15
CA SER A 437 26.79 9.30 -6.52
C SER A 437 25.76 8.84 -5.47
N GLY A 438 25.23 9.75 -4.65
CA GLY A 438 24.24 9.47 -3.63
C GLY A 438 22.82 9.76 -4.15
N PRO A 439 21.82 8.96 -3.78
CA PRO A 439 20.42 9.30 -4.06
C PRO A 439 20.09 10.68 -3.45
N PRO A 440 19.18 11.46 -4.07
CA PRO A 440 18.76 12.75 -3.55
C PRO A 440 18.31 12.61 -2.08
N LYS A 441 18.78 13.50 -1.20
CA LYS A 441 18.43 13.49 0.23
C LYS A 441 17.11 14.22 0.51
N THR A 442 16.09 13.96 -0.29
CA THR A 442 14.73 14.50 -0.08
C THR A 442 13.80 13.36 0.33
N ALA A 443 12.62 13.69 0.88
CA ALA A 443 11.52 12.74 1.02
C ALA A 443 11.17 12.05 -0.32
N GLU A 444 11.66 12.60 -1.44
CA GLU A 444 11.37 12.19 -2.81
C GLU A 444 12.43 11.25 -3.44
N SER A 445 13.42 10.75 -2.69
CA SER A 445 14.16 9.58 -3.19
C SER A 445 13.26 8.35 -3.12
N MET A 446 12.75 7.91 -4.26
CA MET A 446 12.15 6.57 -4.36
C MET A 446 13.13 5.60 -3.71
N SER A 447 12.67 4.86 -2.70
CA SER A 447 13.50 3.90 -1.97
C SER A 447 13.75 2.68 -2.84
N PHE A 448 14.48 2.90 -3.93
CA PHE A 448 14.93 1.88 -4.84
C PHE A 448 16.08 1.15 -4.21
N LEU A 449 15.92 -0.16 -4.09
CA LEU A 449 17.00 -1.04 -3.72
C LEU A 449 17.66 -1.55 -4.98
N ASP A 450 18.99 -1.56 -4.97
CA ASP A 450 19.75 -2.25 -5.99
C ASP A 450 19.35 -3.73 -5.95
N PRO A 451 18.92 -4.33 -7.09
CA PRO A 451 18.58 -5.75 -7.14
C PRO A 451 19.67 -6.67 -6.59
N GLN A 452 20.95 -6.26 -6.64
CA GLN A 452 22.06 -7.03 -6.07
C GLN A 452 21.94 -7.22 -4.55
N VAL A 453 21.25 -6.33 -3.82
CA VAL A 453 21.04 -6.47 -2.37
C VAL A 453 20.11 -7.65 -2.05
N LEU A 454 19.19 -8.01 -2.96
CA LEU A 454 18.40 -9.24 -2.82
C LEU A 454 19.26 -10.49 -2.99
N LEU A 455 20.20 -10.44 -3.95
CA LEU A 455 21.03 -11.58 -4.33
C LEU A 455 22.19 -11.83 -3.34
N SER A 456 22.60 -10.82 -2.56
CA SER A 456 23.72 -10.92 -1.60
C SER A 456 23.37 -11.57 -0.25
N GLY A 457 22.21 -12.22 -0.12
CA GLY A 457 21.90 -13.07 1.04
C GLY A 457 21.22 -12.36 2.23
N GLY A 458 20.54 -11.25 1.98
CA GLY A 458 19.47 -10.75 2.85
C GLY A 458 19.87 -10.09 4.19
N ARG A 459 21.11 -10.21 4.68
CA ARG A 459 21.51 -9.55 5.95
C ARG A 459 21.52 -8.03 5.86
N GLU A 460 22.14 -7.48 4.81
CA GLU A 460 22.09 -6.03 4.57
C GLU A 460 20.64 -5.56 4.37
N LEU A 461 19.86 -6.40 3.71
CA LEU A 461 18.45 -6.15 3.43
C LEU A 461 17.58 -6.13 4.69
N GLN A 462 17.76 -7.06 5.62
CA GLN A 462 17.08 -7.07 6.93
C GLN A 462 17.38 -5.79 7.73
N SER A 463 18.63 -5.33 7.73
CA SER A 463 18.98 -4.07 8.39
C SER A 463 18.30 -2.86 7.72
N ARG A 464 18.07 -2.91 6.40
CA ARG A 464 17.34 -1.88 5.64
C ARG A 464 15.81 -1.97 5.84
N VAL A 465 15.24 -3.18 6.01
CA VAL A 465 13.80 -3.41 6.29
C VAL A 465 13.33 -2.61 7.49
N ALA A 466 14.15 -2.49 8.52
CA ALA A 466 13.80 -1.77 9.73
C ALA A 466 13.64 -0.26 9.51
N TYR A 467 14.30 0.29 8.49
CA TYR A 467 14.13 1.68 8.04
C TYR A 467 13.00 1.82 7.02
N TRP A 468 12.56 0.74 6.37
CA TRP A 468 11.51 0.76 5.35
C TRP A 468 10.11 1.04 5.89
N SER A 469 9.88 0.91 7.20
CA SER A 469 8.67 1.47 7.83
C SER A 469 8.47 2.93 7.41
N GLU A 470 9.57 3.65 7.19
CA GLU A 470 9.59 5.08 6.86
C GLU A 470 9.65 5.38 5.37
N SER A 471 9.69 4.37 4.48
CA SER A 471 9.83 4.57 3.03
C SER A 471 8.85 5.61 2.49
N LEU A 472 9.36 6.52 1.66
CA LEU A 472 8.94 7.92 1.64
C LEU A 472 8.04 8.35 0.46
N ILE A 473 7.65 7.46 -0.47
CA ILE A 473 6.86 7.85 -1.66
C ILE A 473 5.90 6.76 -2.15
N SER A 474 4.69 7.18 -2.53
CA SER A 474 3.63 6.35 -3.13
C SER A 474 3.21 5.16 -2.25
N GLY A 475 3.40 5.29 -0.94
CA GLY A 475 3.08 4.26 0.03
C GLY A 475 3.75 2.93 -0.24
N SER A 476 4.89 2.85 -0.93
CA SER A 476 5.57 1.57 -1.11
C SER A 476 7.10 1.66 -1.13
N VAL A 477 7.76 0.56 -0.71
CA VAL A 477 9.19 0.34 -1.02
C VAL A 477 9.24 -0.42 -2.33
N VAL A 478 10.12 0.00 -3.23
CA VAL A 478 10.24 -0.59 -4.56
C VAL A 478 11.61 -1.23 -4.76
N VAL A 479 11.65 -2.50 -5.16
CA VAL A 479 12.90 -3.18 -5.54
C VAL A 479 12.99 -3.33 -7.04
N GLY A 480 14.12 -2.91 -7.61
CA GLY A 480 14.22 -2.58 -9.03
C GLY A 480 13.70 -1.17 -9.30
N SER A 481 14.29 -0.46 -10.25
CA SER A 481 13.80 0.85 -10.71
C SER A 481 13.71 0.88 -12.23
N PRO A 482 12.95 1.80 -12.85
CA PRO A 482 13.01 1.96 -14.31
C PRO A 482 14.44 2.20 -14.83
N MET A 483 15.35 2.72 -13.99
CA MET A 483 16.77 2.93 -14.33
C MET A 483 17.65 1.70 -14.09
N ARG A 484 17.25 0.81 -13.18
CA ARG A 484 17.93 -0.44 -12.83
C ARG A 484 16.89 -1.51 -12.54
N PRO A 485 16.15 -1.96 -13.57
CA PRO A 485 15.10 -2.92 -13.35
C PRO A 485 15.71 -4.25 -12.94
N MET A 486 15.03 -5.00 -12.07
CA MET A 486 15.42 -6.38 -11.83
C MET A 486 14.92 -7.21 -13.01
N GLN A 487 15.83 -7.71 -13.84
CA GLN A 487 15.45 -8.51 -15.01
C GLN A 487 14.98 -9.90 -14.57
N LEU A 488 13.86 -10.35 -15.12
CA LEU A 488 13.38 -11.73 -15.10
C LEU A 488 13.69 -12.38 -16.44
N SER A 489 14.04 -13.66 -16.38
CA SER A 489 14.33 -14.44 -17.57
C SER A 489 13.68 -15.82 -17.48
N SER A 490 13.10 -16.24 -18.60
CA SER A 490 12.60 -17.60 -18.81
C SER A 490 13.66 -18.52 -19.40
N ALA A 491 14.90 -18.06 -19.61
CA ALA A 491 15.97 -18.91 -20.08
C ALA A 491 16.18 -20.08 -19.10
N PRO A 492 16.39 -21.33 -19.57
CA PRO A 492 16.42 -22.50 -18.69
C PRO A 492 17.44 -22.43 -17.54
N HIS A 493 18.54 -21.68 -17.72
CA HIS A 493 19.58 -21.51 -16.70
C HIS A 493 19.34 -20.31 -15.76
N GLU A 494 18.37 -19.44 -16.06
CA GLU A 494 18.07 -18.21 -15.31
C GLU A 494 16.70 -18.24 -14.63
N VAL A 495 15.79 -19.10 -15.08
CA VAL A 495 14.43 -19.22 -14.52
C VAL A 495 14.44 -19.58 -13.03
N GLN A 496 15.40 -20.42 -12.60
CA GLN A 496 15.59 -20.76 -11.18
C GLN A 496 16.05 -19.56 -10.36
N ASN A 497 16.97 -18.75 -10.90
CA ASN A 497 17.43 -17.52 -10.23
C ASN A 497 16.29 -16.50 -10.13
N SER A 498 15.48 -16.38 -11.17
CA SER A 498 14.28 -15.55 -11.22
C SER A 498 13.24 -15.98 -10.18
N ALA A 499 12.96 -17.29 -10.08
CA ALA A 499 12.09 -17.85 -9.05
C ALA A 499 12.63 -17.61 -7.63
N GLN A 500 13.94 -17.81 -7.43
CA GLN A 500 14.58 -17.57 -6.15
C GLN A 500 14.51 -16.09 -5.74
N ALA A 501 14.73 -15.17 -6.67
CA ALA A 501 14.60 -13.73 -6.44
C ALA A 501 13.20 -13.36 -5.96
N LEU A 502 12.15 -13.88 -6.61
CA LEU A 502 10.76 -13.69 -6.18
C LEU A 502 10.53 -14.22 -4.77
N VAL A 503 10.99 -15.44 -4.47
CA VAL A 503 10.87 -16.01 -3.12
C VAL A 503 11.57 -15.15 -2.06
N GLN A 504 12.74 -14.57 -2.37
CA GLN A 504 13.42 -13.67 -1.44
C GLN A 504 12.64 -12.37 -1.21
N LEU A 505 12.08 -11.76 -2.25
CA LEU A 505 11.21 -10.59 -2.11
C LEU A 505 10.02 -10.88 -1.21
N LEU A 506 9.33 -11.98 -1.49
CA LEU A 506 8.16 -12.41 -0.73
C LEU A 506 8.50 -12.65 0.75
N ARG A 507 9.64 -13.28 1.04
CA ARG A 507 10.14 -13.48 2.42
C ARG A 507 10.33 -12.17 3.17
N LEU A 508 10.56 -11.06 2.49
CA LEU A 508 10.70 -9.74 3.11
C LEU A 508 9.36 -9.01 3.23
N GLY A 509 8.26 -9.66 2.84
CA GLY A 509 6.92 -9.10 2.88
C GLY A 509 6.54 -8.28 1.64
N PHE A 510 7.35 -8.31 0.57
CA PHE A 510 7.03 -7.60 -0.66
C PHE A 510 5.96 -8.39 -1.43
N GLY A 511 5.00 -7.67 -2.01
CA GLY A 511 4.32 -8.16 -3.20
C GLY A 511 5.19 -7.91 -4.43
N TYR A 512 4.74 -8.33 -5.61
CA TYR A 512 5.46 -8.05 -6.84
C TYR A 512 4.54 -7.78 -8.01
N VAL A 513 5.06 -7.04 -8.98
CA VAL A 513 4.46 -6.81 -10.30
C VAL A 513 5.55 -6.95 -11.34
N VAL A 514 5.17 -7.40 -12.52
CA VAL A 514 6.08 -7.57 -13.66
C VAL A 514 5.64 -6.64 -14.80
N GLN A 515 6.61 -6.04 -15.49
CA GLN A 515 6.39 -5.14 -16.63
C GLN A 515 7.28 -5.53 -17.82
N GLY A 516 6.83 -5.25 -19.05
CA GLY A 516 7.62 -5.46 -20.26
C GLY A 516 7.43 -6.82 -20.94
N ASP A 517 6.53 -7.67 -20.44
CA ASP A 517 6.24 -9.00 -21.00
C ASP A 517 5.20 -8.96 -22.15
N ASP A 518 5.10 -7.82 -22.84
CA ASP A 518 4.08 -7.61 -23.87
C ASP A 518 4.28 -8.57 -25.05
N ILE A 519 3.23 -9.33 -25.34
CA ILE A 519 3.15 -10.31 -26.44
C ILE A 519 3.01 -9.62 -27.81
N SER A 520 2.89 -8.29 -27.85
CA SER A 520 2.53 -7.50 -29.04
C SER A 520 3.62 -7.45 -30.13
N GLY A 521 3.77 -8.56 -30.85
CA GLY A 521 3.93 -8.56 -32.31
C GLY A 521 5.33 -8.45 -32.93
N SER A 522 6.39 -8.07 -32.21
CA SER A 522 7.73 -8.11 -32.81
C SER A 522 8.31 -9.53 -32.67
N GLY A 523 8.35 -10.26 -33.79
CA GLY A 523 8.67 -11.70 -33.89
C GLY A 523 10.12 -12.10 -33.58
N THR A 524 10.85 -11.34 -32.77
CA THR A 524 12.19 -11.69 -32.30
C THR A 524 12.14 -11.98 -30.80
N THR A 525 12.17 -13.26 -30.43
CA THR A 525 12.14 -13.76 -29.05
C THR A 525 13.45 -13.52 -28.29
N THR A 526 14.55 -13.21 -28.99
CA THR A 526 15.85 -12.91 -28.38
C THR A 526 15.92 -11.43 -27.99
N GLY A 527 15.55 -11.11 -26.75
CA GLY A 527 15.73 -9.77 -26.18
C GLY A 527 14.48 -9.12 -25.56
N ARG A 528 13.43 -9.88 -25.21
CA ARG A 528 12.33 -9.32 -24.41
C ARG A 528 12.82 -9.12 -22.97
N GLU A 529 12.92 -7.87 -22.56
CA GLU A 529 13.24 -7.50 -21.18
C GLU A 529 11.96 -7.50 -20.35
N CYS A 530 11.91 -8.41 -19.37
CA CYS A 530 10.84 -8.52 -18.41
C CYS A 530 11.37 -8.04 -17.07
N THR A 531 10.73 -7.03 -16.50
CA THR A 531 11.24 -6.32 -15.33
C THR A 531 10.37 -6.62 -14.12
N LEU A 532 11.00 -7.02 -13.03
CA LEU A 532 10.39 -7.29 -11.74
C LEU A 532 10.45 -6.04 -10.87
N THR A 533 9.30 -5.70 -10.32
CA THR A 533 9.13 -4.63 -9.35
C THR A 533 8.55 -5.22 -8.07
N GLY A 534 9.36 -5.32 -7.02
CA GLY A 534 8.86 -5.70 -5.69
C GLY A 534 8.19 -4.49 -5.03
N THR A 535 7.01 -4.64 -4.42
CA THR A 535 6.29 -3.54 -3.75
C THR A 535 5.88 -3.89 -2.31
N LEU A 536 6.28 -3.07 -1.35
CA LEU A 536 5.83 -3.18 0.05
C LEU A 536 4.90 -2.04 0.41
N HIS A 537 3.59 -2.27 0.25
CA HIS A 537 2.55 -1.26 0.43
C HIS A 537 2.41 -0.78 1.88
N ARG A 538 1.99 0.48 2.06
CA ARG A 538 1.75 1.15 3.33
C ARG A 538 0.65 0.47 4.12
N THR A 539 -0.43 0.09 3.43
CA THR A 539 -1.52 -0.66 4.03
C THR A 539 -1.65 -1.94 3.24
N ARG A 540 -1.65 -3.06 3.96
CA ARG A 540 -1.92 -4.38 3.41
C ARG A 540 -3.25 -4.88 3.92
N ALA A 541 -3.93 -5.64 3.10
CA ALA A 541 -5.08 -6.39 3.54
C ALA A 541 -4.60 -7.76 4.03
N THR A 542 -4.56 -7.94 5.34
CA THR A 542 -4.06 -9.16 5.97
C THR A 542 -5.13 -9.72 6.90
N LEU A 543 -5.40 -11.02 6.81
CA LEU A 543 -6.31 -11.74 7.68
C LEU A 543 -5.50 -12.56 8.70
N PRO A 544 -5.46 -12.17 9.99
CA PRO A 544 -4.89 -13.02 11.03
C PRO A 544 -5.82 -14.22 11.24
N LEU A 545 -5.37 -15.41 10.85
CA LEU A 545 -6.18 -16.63 10.75
C LEU A 545 -6.63 -17.17 12.11
N ARG A 546 -5.99 -16.72 13.20
CA ARG A 546 -6.35 -17.04 14.59
C ARG A 546 -7.29 -16.01 15.24
N ALA A 547 -7.56 -14.88 14.58
CA ALA A 547 -8.31 -13.76 15.15
C ALA A 547 -9.77 -13.69 14.67
N GLN A 548 -10.46 -14.83 14.58
CA GLN A 548 -11.83 -14.90 14.03
C GLN A 548 -12.82 -13.99 14.76
N GLU A 549 -12.77 -13.94 16.10
CA GLU A 549 -13.66 -13.09 16.90
C GLU A 549 -13.44 -11.60 16.62
N ALA A 550 -12.18 -11.15 16.65
CA ALA A 550 -11.82 -9.76 16.35
C ALA A 550 -12.20 -9.36 14.92
N PHE A 551 -12.02 -10.27 13.95
CA PHE A 551 -12.43 -10.06 12.57
C PHE A 551 -13.96 -9.91 12.44
N LEU A 552 -14.72 -10.81 13.07
CA LEU A 552 -16.20 -10.84 13.01
C LEU A 552 -16.89 -9.80 13.90
N ALA A 553 -16.14 -9.11 14.76
CA ALA A 553 -16.64 -7.96 15.52
C ALA A 553 -17.14 -6.85 14.57
N GLU A 554 -16.53 -6.71 13.39
CA GLU A 554 -16.97 -5.76 12.38
C GLU A 554 -18.22 -6.24 11.64
N ARG A 555 -19.27 -5.41 11.65
CA ARG A 555 -20.57 -5.74 11.05
C ARG A 555 -20.47 -6.07 9.55
N ARG A 556 -19.64 -5.34 8.79
CA ARG A 556 -19.53 -5.50 7.33
C ARG A 556 -18.99 -6.88 6.96
N ARG A 557 -17.88 -7.29 7.57
CA ARG A 557 -17.24 -8.61 7.39
C ARG A 557 -18.18 -9.75 7.77
N ARG A 558 -18.82 -9.65 8.94
CA ARG A 558 -19.82 -10.63 9.39
C ARG A 558 -21.01 -10.73 8.44
N SER A 559 -21.51 -9.60 7.92
CA SER A 559 -22.59 -9.61 6.92
C SER A 559 -22.17 -10.32 5.64
N ARG A 560 -20.95 -10.02 5.15
CA ARG A 560 -20.42 -10.65 3.94
C ARG A 560 -20.31 -12.16 4.09
N LEU A 561 -19.78 -12.66 5.22
CA LEU A 561 -19.70 -14.09 5.49
C LEU A 561 -21.09 -14.75 5.53
N ARG A 562 -22.10 -14.11 6.13
CA ARG A 562 -23.49 -14.62 6.12
C ARG A 562 -24.07 -14.72 4.71
N ASP A 563 -23.77 -13.76 3.84
CA ASP A 563 -24.22 -13.80 2.45
C ASP A 563 -23.56 -14.96 1.71
N VAL A 564 -22.25 -15.19 1.90
CA VAL A 564 -21.53 -16.33 1.33
C VAL A 564 -22.14 -17.66 1.79
N MET A 565 -22.39 -17.83 3.09
CA MET A 565 -23.06 -19.03 3.63
C MET A 565 -24.44 -19.25 3.00
N ARG A 566 -25.23 -18.17 2.83
CA ARG A 566 -26.56 -18.24 2.18
C ARG A 566 -26.43 -18.69 0.72
N VAL A 567 -25.45 -18.15 0.00
CA VAL A 567 -25.20 -18.49 -1.41
C VAL A 567 -24.79 -19.95 -1.53
N VAL A 568 -23.79 -20.43 -0.77
CA VAL A 568 -23.35 -21.83 -0.77
C VAL A 568 -24.53 -22.77 -0.51
N ARG A 569 -25.34 -22.50 0.52
CA ARG A 569 -26.55 -23.28 0.83
C ARG A 569 -27.57 -23.26 -0.31
N SER A 570 -27.78 -22.10 -0.94
CA SER A 570 -28.74 -21.94 -2.04
C SER A 570 -28.30 -22.69 -3.29
N GLN A 571 -27.01 -22.64 -3.63
CA GLN A 571 -26.45 -23.33 -4.80
C GLN A 571 -26.49 -24.85 -4.59
N ALA A 572 -26.16 -25.34 -3.38
CA ALA A 572 -26.28 -26.76 -3.05
C ALA A 572 -27.71 -27.30 -3.22
N LYS A 573 -28.73 -26.50 -2.88
CA LYS A 573 -30.15 -26.86 -3.11
C LYS A 573 -30.53 -26.89 -4.59
N GLN A 574 -29.80 -26.19 -5.45
CA GLN A 574 -29.99 -26.16 -6.89
C GLN A 574 -29.18 -27.26 -7.60
N GLY A 575 -28.57 -28.19 -6.85
CA GLY A 575 -27.75 -29.27 -7.41
C GLY A 575 -26.31 -28.86 -7.73
N ARG A 576 -25.97 -27.57 -7.62
CA ARG A 576 -24.61 -27.06 -7.81
C ARG A 576 -23.79 -27.16 -6.54
N ARG A 577 -22.60 -27.77 -6.64
CA ARG A 577 -21.63 -27.86 -5.54
C ARG A 577 -20.37 -27.09 -5.90
N PHE A 578 -19.67 -26.58 -4.90
CA PHE A 578 -18.35 -25.99 -5.09
C PHE A 578 -17.29 -26.91 -4.49
N SER A 579 -16.19 -27.13 -5.19
CA SER A 579 -15.03 -27.89 -4.73
C SER A 579 -13.83 -26.96 -4.61
N LEU A 580 -13.09 -27.06 -3.50
CA LEU A 580 -11.80 -26.39 -3.34
C LEU A 580 -10.69 -27.37 -3.69
N ARG A 581 -9.87 -27.01 -4.66
CA ARG A 581 -8.71 -27.77 -5.09
C ARG A 581 -7.44 -26.93 -4.97
N VAL A 582 -6.29 -27.59 -5.01
CA VAL A 582 -5.00 -26.92 -5.02
C VAL A 582 -4.08 -27.56 -6.06
N ASN A 583 -3.41 -26.72 -6.84
CA ASN A 583 -2.38 -27.15 -7.80
C ASN A 583 -2.85 -28.28 -8.73
N THR A 584 -4.07 -28.25 -9.26
CA THR A 584 -4.56 -29.31 -10.15
C THR A 584 -4.33 -29.03 -11.62
N ASP A 585 -4.46 -27.77 -12.04
CA ASP A 585 -4.24 -27.36 -13.43
C ASP A 585 -3.74 -25.91 -13.52
N LEU A 586 -2.41 -25.74 -13.50
CA LEU A 586 -1.77 -24.42 -13.59
C LEU A 586 -2.07 -23.75 -14.94
N ASP A 587 -2.02 -24.50 -16.04
CA ASP A 587 -2.17 -23.96 -17.39
C ASP A 587 -3.57 -23.41 -17.60
N LEU A 588 -4.61 -24.15 -17.15
CA LEU A 588 -5.98 -23.68 -17.18
C LEU A 588 -6.18 -22.44 -16.30
N ALA A 589 -5.67 -22.44 -15.05
CA ALA A 589 -5.82 -21.31 -14.15
C ALA A 589 -5.19 -20.04 -14.73
N VAL A 590 -4.00 -20.15 -15.34
CA VAL A 590 -3.30 -19.05 -16.00
C VAL A 590 -4.05 -18.56 -17.23
N ALA A 591 -4.60 -19.46 -18.04
CA ALA A 591 -5.41 -19.10 -19.21
C ALA A 591 -6.67 -18.32 -18.79
N MET A 592 -7.34 -18.74 -17.72
CA MET A 592 -8.51 -18.05 -17.19
C MET A 592 -8.16 -16.69 -16.54
N LEU A 593 -6.99 -16.59 -15.89
CA LEU A 593 -6.45 -15.33 -15.37
C LEU A 593 -6.21 -14.33 -16.51
N ARG A 594 -5.64 -14.79 -17.63
CA ARG A 594 -5.43 -14.02 -18.86
C ARG A 594 -6.71 -13.47 -19.44
N GLU A 595 -7.77 -14.27 -19.48
CA GLU A 595 -9.07 -13.84 -19.96
C GLU A 595 -9.73 -12.80 -19.04
N HIS A 596 -9.49 -12.90 -17.73
CA HIS A 596 -10.13 -12.03 -16.74
C HIS A 596 -9.58 -10.59 -16.72
N HIS A 597 -8.26 -10.43 -16.92
CA HIS A 597 -7.57 -9.13 -16.86
C HIS A 597 -7.26 -8.63 -18.26
N GLU A 598 -7.86 -7.50 -18.66
CA GLU A 598 -7.60 -6.86 -19.95
C GLU A 598 -6.13 -6.41 -20.06
N ASP A 599 -5.58 -5.86 -18.98
CA ASP A 599 -4.18 -5.49 -18.83
C ASP A 599 -3.42 -6.57 -18.04
N ASN A 600 -3.34 -7.77 -18.62
CA ASN A 600 -2.71 -8.88 -17.92
C ASN A 600 -1.17 -8.70 -17.85
N TRP A 601 -0.68 -8.47 -16.64
CA TRP A 601 0.75 -8.38 -16.33
C TRP A 601 1.44 -9.76 -16.24
N VAL A 602 0.69 -10.86 -16.34
CA VAL A 602 1.21 -12.23 -16.40
C VAL A 602 1.48 -12.64 -17.84
N GLY A 603 2.67 -12.29 -18.33
CA GLY A 603 3.16 -12.70 -19.63
C GLY A 603 3.94 -14.02 -19.62
N PRO A 604 4.45 -14.46 -20.79
CA PRO A 604 5.12 -15.75 -20.96
C PRO A 604 6.38 -15.95 -20.10
N ILE A 605 7.10 -14.87 -19.79
CA ILE A 605 8.30 -14.95 -18.94
C ILE A 605 7.89 -15.27 -17.51
N LEU A 606 6.90 -14.54 -16.96
CA LEU A 606 6.42 -14.82 -15.61
C LEU A 606 5.77 -16.21 -15.52
N GLU A 607 5.07 -16.67 -16.55
CA GLU A 607 4.51 -18.04 -16.60
C GLU A 607 5.58 -19.10 -16.48
N SER A 608 6.71 -18.92 -17.18
CA SER A 608 7.84 -19.86 -17.10
C SER A 608 8.43 -19.88 -15.69
N VAL A 609 8.53 -18.72 -15.05
CA VAL A 609 9.00 -18.59 -13.66
C VAL A 609 7.98 -19.23 -12.69
N TRP A 610 6.69 -18.99 -12.89
CA TRP A 610 5.61 -19.60 -12.11
C TRP A 610 5.56 -21.12 -12.26
N ALA A 611 5.82 -21.66 -13.45
CA ALA A 611 5.92 -23.10 -13.65
C ALA A 611 7.10 -23.71 -12.87
N GLU A 612 8.26 -23.03 -12.81
CA GLU A 612 9.37 -23.43 -11.93
C GLU A 612 9.00 -23.34 -10.45
N MET A 613 8.34 -22.26 -10.03
CA MET A 613 7.86 -22.08 -8.66
C MET A 613 6.79 -23.13 -8.27
N PHE A 614 5.93 -23.51 -9.20
CA PHE A 614 4.91 -24.54 -9.02
C PHE A 614 5.56 -25.90 -8.82
N ARG A 615 6.55 -26.26 -9.65
CA ARG A 615 7.33 -27.50 -9.51
C ARG A 615 8.10 -27.58 -8.20
N SER A 616 8.64 -26.45 -7.73
CA SER A 616 9.38 -26.38 -6.46
C SER A 616 8.47 -26.23 -5.23
N GLY A 617 7.16 -26.05 -5.41
CA GLY A 617 6.18 -25.89 -4.33
C GLY A 617 6.16 -24.51 -3.68
N THR A 618 6.76 -23.50 -4.31
CA THR A 618 6.75 -22.10 -3.86
C THR A 618 5.67 -21.25 -4.53
N LEU A 619 4.96 -21.79 -5.51
CA LEU A 619 3.67 -21.29 -6.00
C LEU A 619 2.58 -22.30 -5.64
N VAL A 620 1.51 -21.79 -5.07
CA VAL A 620 0.31 -22.53 -4.70
C VAL A 620 -0.88 -21.84 -5.35
N VAL A 621 -1.65 -22.59 -6.13
CA VAL A 621 -2.86 -22.13 -6.80
C VAL A 621 -4.04 -22.77 -6.09
N PHE A 622 -4.82 -21.96 -5.36
CA PHE A 622 -6.11 -22.39 -4.84
C PHE A 622 -7.18 -22.20 -5.90
N GLU A 623 -7.98 -23.23 -6.15
CA GLU A 623 -8.89 -23.31 -7.27
C GLU A 623 -10.30 -23.61 -6.77
N LEU A 624 -11.28 -22.80 -7.18
CA LEU A 624 -12.69 -23.04 -6.90
C LEU A 624 -13.38 -23.60 -8.14
N TRP A 625 -13.83 -24.85 -8.04
CA TRP A 625 -14.54 -25.54 -9.10
C TRP A 625 -16.04 -25.58 -8.81
N ALA A 626 -16.87 -25.17 -9.77
CA ALA A 626 -18.31 -25.41 -9.74
C ALA A 626 -18.61 -26.77 -10.39
N VAL A 627 -19.32 -27.64 -9.67
CA VAL A 627 -19.74 -28.97 -10.13
C VAL A 627 -21.26 -28.98 -10.21
N GLU A 628 -21.79 -29.10 -11.43
CA GLU A 628 -23.23 -29.16 -11.67
C GLU A 628 -23.79 -30.58 -11.44
N GLU A 629 -25.12 -30.73 -11.36
CA GLU A 629 -25.78 -32.01 -11.10
C GLU A 629 -25.45 -33.10 -12.14
N GLY A 630 -25.13 -32.70 -13.38
CA GLY A 630 -24.68 -33.60 -14.45
C GLY A 630 -23.20 -34.02 -14.37
N GLY A 631 -22.47 -33.59 -13.34
CA GLY A 631 -21.05 -33.87 -13.16
C GLY A 631 -20.11 -33.00 -14.00
N SER A 632 -20.62 -32.00 -14.72
CA SER A 632 -19.77 -31.04 -15.41
C SER A 632 -19.07 -30.13 -14.40
N GLU A 633 -17.75 -30.02 -14.53
CA GLU A 633 -16.91 -29.21 -13.66
C GLU A 633 -16.38 -28.00 -14.41
N GLN A 634 -16.39 -26.83 -13.77
CA GLN A 634 -15.83 -25.60 -14.33
C GLN A 634 -15.02 -24.86 -13.26
N LEU A 635 -13.82 -24.40 -13.61
CA LEU A 635 -13.01 -23.56 -12.75
C LEU A 635 -13.57 -22.12 -12.75
N VAL A 636 -14.12 -21.69 -11.62
CA VAL A 636 -14.86 -20.41 -11.51
C VAL A 636 -14.12 -19.33 -10.73
N ALA A 637 -13.04 -19.67 -10.01
CA ALA A 637 -12.11 -18.70 -9.42
C ALA A 637 -10.78 -19.38 -9.09
N ALA A 638 -9.70 -18.59 -9.06
CA ALA A 638 -8.43 -19.06 -8.50
C ALA A 638 -7.63 -17.93 -7.85
N ASP A 639 -6.83 -18.30 -6.85
CA ASP A 639 -5.85 -17.48 -6.16
C ASP A 639 -4.45 -18.03 -6.41
N PHE A 640 -3.56 -17.19 -6.93
CA PHE A 640 -2.15 -17.49 -7.12
C PHE A 640 -1.39 -16.94 -5.94
N GLY A 641 -0.94 -17.84 -5.06
CA GLY A 641 -0.32 -17.46 -3.82
C GLY A 641 0.99 -18.16 -3.51
N HIS A 642 1.66 -17.66 -2.50
CA HIS A 642 3.01 -18.04 -2.14
C HIS A 642 3.13 -18.21 -0.62
N PRO A 643 3.59 -19.37 -0.13
CA PRO A 643 4.08 -19.47 1.23
C PRO A 643 5.39 -18.68 1.32
N HIS A 644 5.32 -17.45 1.81
CA HIS A 644 6.49 -16.57 1.93
C HIS A 644 7.18 -16.66 3.30
N SER A 645 6.53 -17.34 4.24
CA SER A 645 7.10 -17.82 5.49
C SER A 645 6.38 -19.11 5.88
N THR A 646 6.85 -19.83 6.90
CA THR A 646 6.17 -21.02 7.44
C THR A 646 4.76 -20.70 7.91
N PHE A 647 4.49 -19.48 8.39
CA PHE A 647 3.17 -19.12 8.91
C PHE A 647 2.47 -17.98 8.14
N GLY A 648 2.98 -17.56 6.99
CA GLY A 648 2.41 -16.48 6.18
C GLY A 648 2.19 -16.90 4.73
N PHE A 649 0.99 -16.62 4.20
CA PHE A 649 0.62 -16.92 2.82
C PHE A 649 0.22 -15.63 2.09
N TYR A 650 0.88 -15.32 0.97
CA TYR A 650 0.65 -14.10 0.18
C TYR A 650 -0.04 -14.43 -1.14
N VAL A 651 -1.14 -13.77 -1.45
CA VAL A 651 -1.83 -13.87 -2.73
C VAL A 651 -1.31 -12.80 -3.69
N ALA A 652 -0.62 -13.23 -4.75
CA ALA A 652 -0.09 -12.35 -5.79
C ALA A 652 -1.21 -11.81 -6.68
N THR A 653 -2.13 -12.69 -7.11
CA THR A 653 -3.28 -12.29 -7.93
C THR A 653 -4.43 -13.27 -7.79
N ARG A 654 -5.61 -12.80 -8.17
CA ARG A 654 -6.88 -13.53 -8.14
C ARG A 654 -7.61 -13.30 -9.45
N TYR A 655 -8.39 -14.28 -9.87
CA TYR A 655 -9.46 -14.06 -10.84
C TYR A 655 -10.74 -14.77 -10.41
N PHE A 656 -11.84 -14.38 -11.05
CA PHE A 656 -13.08 -15.15 -11.02
C PHE A 656 -13.81 -15.08 -12.36
N ASP A 657 -14.57 -16.10 -12.67
CA ASP A 657 -15.43 -16.13 -13.85
C ASP A 657 -16.64 -15.20 -13.64
N ARG A 658 -16.74 -14.18 -14.50
CA ARG A 658 -17.81 -13.17 -14.46
C ARG A 658 -19.20 -13.78 -14.70
N GLY A 659 -19.29 -14.93 -15.40
CA GLY A 659 -20.51 -15.71 -15.58
C GLY A 659 -21.10 -16.22 -14.26
N PHE A 660 -20.25 -16.39 -13.24
CA PHE A 660 -20.64 -16.85 -11.90
C PHE A 660 -20.73 -15.73 -10.87
N ARG A 661 -20.75 -14.45 -11.28
CA ARG A 661 -20.75 -13.30 -10.34
C ARG A 661 -21.83 -13.36 -9.25
N THR A 662 -23.01 -13.91 -9.58
CA THR A 662 -24.14 -14.06 -8.65
C THR A 662 -23.88 -15.10 -7.55
N CYS A 663 -22.95 -16.03 -7.80
CA CYS A 663 -22.49 -17.02 -6.84
C CYS A 663 -21.37 -16.49 -5.93
N MET A 664 -20.88 -15.27 -6.14
CA MET A 664 -19.80 -14.68 -5.35
C MET A 664 -18.54 -15.57 -5.25
N PRO A 665 -18.05 -16.18 -6.35
CA PRO A 665 -17.00 -17.21 -6.30
C PRO A 665 -15.72 -16.72 -5.61
N GLY A 666 -15.29 -15.47 -5.84
CA GLY A 666 -14.12 -14.91 -5.16
C GLY A 666 -14.26 -14.79 -3.63
N PHE A 667 -15.48 -14.63 -3.11
CA PHE A 667 -15.70 -14.63 -1.66
C PHE A 667 -15.82 -16.05 -1.09
N ILE A 668 -16.41 -16.99 -1.84
CA ILE A 668 -16.41 -18.42 -1.45
C ILE A 668 -14.98 -18.92 -1.35
N LEU A 669 -14.17 -18.69 -2.40
CA LEU A 669 -12.76 -19.05 -2.44
C LEU A 669 -12.01 -18.45 -1.25
N ALA A 670 -12.15 -17.14 -1.02
CA ALA A 670 -11.50 -16.44 0.09
C ALA A 670 -11.72 -17.08 1.47
N PHE A 671 -12.98 -17.37 1.83
CA PHE A 671 -13.29 -17.93 3.15
C PHE A 671 -12.95 -19.42 3.26
N ALA A 672 -13.05 -20.17 2.16
CA ALA A 672 -12.66 -21.59 2.15
C ALA A 672 -11.13 -21.75 2.20
N GLU A 673 -10.40 -20.94 1.45
CA GLU A 673 -8.93 -20.87 1.47
C GLU A 673 -8.44 -20.50 2.87
N ALA A 674 -8.98 -19.44 3.48
CA ALA A 674 -8.63 -19.04 4.85
C ALA A 674 -8.85 -20.18 5.85
N GLN A 675 -9.90 -21.00 5.68
CA GLN A 675 -10.16 -22.14 6.55
C GLN A 675 -9.10 -23.22 6.40
N VAL A 676 -8.72 -23.56 5.16
CA VAL A 676 -7.64 -24.51 4.89
C VAL A 676 -6.31 -23.99 5.44
N LEU A 677 -5.95 -22.74 5.16
CA LEU A 677 -4.70 -22.15 5.64
C LEU A 677 -4.63 -22.20 7.18
N ALA A 678 -5.71 -21.85 7.87
CA ALA A 678 -5.78 -21.95 9.33
C ALA A 678 -5.58 -23.39 9.84
N GLN A 679 -6.22 -24.37 9.20
CA GLN A 679 -6.06 -25.80 9.54
C GLN A 679 -4.64 -26.32 9.29
N ARG A 680 -3.91 -25.72 8.34
CA ARG A 680 -2.52 -26.06 8.01
C ARG A 680 -1.49 -25.32 8.87
N GLY A 681 -1.95 -24.52 9.83
CA GLY A 681 -1.08 -23.84 10.80
C GLY A 681 -0.52 -22.50 10.31
N PHE A 682 -1.05 -21.93 9.22
CA PHE A 682 -0.73 -20.56 8.86
C PHE A 682 -1.34 -19.58 9.86
N ASP A 683 -0.63 -18.50 10.14
CA ASP A 683 -1.02 -17.48 11.11
C ASP A 683 -1.69 -16.28 10.45
N PHE A 684 -1.28 -15.95 9.23
CA PHE A 684 -1.93 -14.88 8.47
C PHE A 684 -1.95 -15.15 6.96
N TRP A 685 -3.00 -14.59 6.35
CA TRP A 685 -3.25 -14.61 4.91
C TRP A 685 -3.19 -13.18 4.39
N ASP A 686 -2.23 -12.89 3.51
CA ASP A 686 -1.88 -11.57 3.01
C ASP A 686 -2.38 -11.38 1.57
N LEU A 687 -3.35 -10.50 1.38
CA LEU A 687 -3.92 -10.14 0.07
C LEU A 687 -3.17 -9.00 -0.62
N GLY A 688 -2.02 -8.60 -0.10
CA GLY A 688 -1.20 -7.53 -0.65
C GLY A 688 -1.73 -6.13 -0.34
N GLY A 689 -1.28 -5.16 -1.13
CA GLY A 689 -1.62 -3.75 -0.96
C GLY A 689 -3.11 -3.47 -1.01
N THR A 690 -3.58 -2.58 -0.14
CA THR A 690 -4.95 -2.05 -0.17
C THR A 690 -4.91 -0.55 -0.02
N ASN A 691 -5.87 0.12 -0.64
CA ASN A 691 -6.03 1.56 -0.64
C ASN A 691 -7.53 1.88 -0.76
N GLN A 692 -7.90 3.16 -0.86
CA GLN A 692 -9.31 3.55 -0.94
C GLN A 692 -9.95 3.31 -2.31
N SER A 693 -9.24 2.67 -3.26
CA SER A 693 -9.77 2.36 -4.58
C SER A 693 -11.03 1.49 -4.50
N PRO A 694 -12.08 1.79 -5.30
CA PRO A 694 -13.23 0.92 -5.47
C PRO A 694 -12.86 -0.54 -5.81
N MET A 695 -11.80 -0.76 -6.60
CA MET A 695 -11.31 -2.11 -6.93
C MET A 695 -10.82 -2.89 -5.71
N MET A 696 -10.31 -2.20 -4.69
CA MET A 696 -9.76 -2.81 -3.50
C MET A 696 -10.79 -2.98 -2.38
N GLN A 697 -12.02 -2.47 -2.55
CA GLN A 697 -13.06 -2.53 -1.51
C GLN A 697 -13.50 -3.94 -1.11
N TYR A 698 -13.19 -4.96 -1.92
CA TYR A 698 -13.44 -6.34 -1.51
C TYR A 698 -12.47 -6.80 -0.42
N LYS A 699 -11.23 -6.31 -0.41
CA LYS A 699 -10.18 -6.77 0.53
C LYS A 699 -10.55 -6.51 1.99
N PRO A 700 -11.02 -5.31 2.40
CA PRO A 700 -11.45 -5.07 3.78
C PRO A 700 -12.67 -5.91 4.23
N GLN A 701 -13.38 -6.54 3.29
CA GLN A 701 -14.53 -7.42 3.59
C GLN A 701 -14.10 -8.86 3.92
N VAL A 702 -12.88 -9.27 3.54
CA VAL A 702 -12.31 -10.61 3.77
C VAL A 702 -11.02 -10.58 4.59
N ALA A 703 -10.42 -9.42 4.78
CA ALA A 703 -9.20 -9.22 5.55
C ALA A 703 -9.25 -7.92 6.37
N VAL A 704 -8.27 -7.74 7.25
CA VAL A 704 -8.09 -6.53 8.05
C VAL A 704 -7.07 -5.61 7.35
N GLU A 705 -7.36 -4.33 7.30
CA GLU A 705 -6.38 -3.33 6.85
C GLU A 705 -5.31 -3.19 7.93
N MET A 706 -4.11 -3.65 7.60
CA MET A 706 -2.95 -3.67 8.47
C MET A 706 -1.93 -2.71 7.92
N ARG A 707 -1.45 -1.78 8.75
CA ARG A 707 -0.36 -0.91 8.35
C ARG A 707 0.93 -1.73 8.16
N LYS A 708 1.79 -1.27 7.25
CA LYS A 708 3.06 -1.88 6.84
C LYS A 708 3.94 -2.22 8.03
N ASP A 709 4.03 -1.30 8.98
CA ASP A 709 4.82 -1.44 10.19
C ASP A 709 4.27 -2.58 11.07
N VAL A 710 2.96 -2.65 11.29
CA VAL A 710 2.30 -3.75 12.02
C VAL A 710 2.43 -5.09 11.28
N PHE A 711 2.36 -5.07 9.95
CA PHE A 711 2.52 -6.25 9.11
C PHE A 711 3.94 -6.82 9.17
N LEU A 712 4.96 -5.97 8.97
CA LEU A 712 6.36 -6.39 9.03
C LEU A 712 6.72 -6.95 10.40
N ASP A 713 6.15 -6.38 11.46
CA ASP A 713 6.29 -6.92 12.80
C ASP A 713 5.72 -8.33 12.94
N GLY A 714 4.49 -8.53 12.46
CA GLY A 714 3.85 -9.84 12.44
C GLY A 714 4.68 -10.86 11.65
N LEU A 715 5.21 -10.44 10.49
CA LEU A 715 6.10 -11.25 9.66
C LEU A 715 7.41 -11.59 10.38
N HIS A 716 8.08 -10.62 11.00
CA HIS A 716 9.33 -10.85 11.74
C HIS A 716 9.12 -11.74 12.97
N ALA A 717 8.04 -11.54 13.73
CA ALA A 717 7.68 -12.40 14.85
C ALA A 717 7.47 -13.84 14.40
N THR A 718 6.85 -14.00 13.24
CA THR A 718 6.64 -15.27 12.57
C THR A 718 7.95 -15.94 12.16
N GLN A 719 8.82 -15.24 11.43
CA GLN A 719 10.14 -15.74 11.05
C GLN A 719 11.02 -16.14 12.25
N ARG A 720 10.95 -15.38 13.36
CA ARG A 720 11.66 -15.75 14.60
C ARG A 720 11.15 -17.06 15.19
N ARG A 721 9.83 -17.29 15.18
CA ARG A 721 9.25 -18.57 15.61
C ARG A 721 9.71 -19.72 14.71
N GLU A 722 9.88 -19.49 13.42
CA GLU A 722 10.43 -20.48 12.49
C GLU A 722 11.87 -20.86 12.82
N LEU A 723 12.72 -19.84 13.02
CA LEU A 723 14.11 -20.05 13.43
C LEU A 723 14.20 -20.80 14.76
N ALA A 724 13.29 -20.50 15.70
CA ALA A 724 13.23 -21.17 17.00
C ALA A 724 12.64 -22.59 16.92
N ALA A 725 11.70 -22.84 16.00
CA ALA A 725 11.06 -24.14 15.81
C ALA A 725 11.94 -25.17 15.10
N ALA A 726 13.16 -24.78 14.67
CA ALA A 726 14.24 -25.62 14.16
C ALA A 726 13.78 -26.95 13.54
N GLY A 727 13.21 -26.89 12.32
CA GLY A 727 12.91 -28.08 11.52
C GLY A 727 11.43 -28.46 11.38
N VAL A 728 10.49 -27.67 11.92
CA VAL A 728 9.07 -27.79 11.55
C VAL A 728 8.88 -27.11 10.19
N GLU A 729 9.04 -27.85 9.09
CA GLU A 729 8.57 -27.34 7.79
C GLU A 729 7.05 -27.16 7.84
N PRO A 730 6.50 -26.08 7.25
CA PRO A 730 5.06 -25.95 7.08
C PRO A 730 4.53 -27.17 6.36
N GLN A 731 3.36 -27.65 6.78
CA GLN A 731 2.76 -28.81 6.13
C GLN A 731 2.47 -28.42 4.68
N ARG A 732 3.22 -29.01 3.73
CA ARG A 732 3.09 -28.70 2.31
C ARG A 732 1.64 -28.94 1.87
N LEU A 733 1.08 -27.95 1.20
CA LEU A 733 -0.20 -28.09 0.52
C LEU A 733 0.04 -29.04 -0.67
N CYS A 734 -0.45 -30.27 -0.53
CA CYS A 734 -0.33 -31.30 -1.55
C CYS A 734 -1.37 -31.04 -2.65
N ALA A 735 -0.96 -31.18 -3.91
CA ALA A 735 -1.85 -31.05 -5.05
C ALA A 735 -3.05 -32.01 -4.94
N GLY A 736 -4.23 -31.53 -5.36
CA GLY A 736 -5.47 -32.31 -5.41
C GLY A 736 -6.68 -31.61 -4.80
N THR A 737 -7.74 -32.38 -4.58
CA THR A 737 -8.97 -31.90 -3.96
C THR A 737 -8.81 -31.78 -2.45
N LEU A 738 -8.99 -30.57 -1.93
CA LEU A 738 -8.96 -30.30 -0.49
C LEU A 738 -10.35 -30.43 0.13
N VAL A 739 -11.37 -29.95 -0.57
CA VAL A 739 -12.79 -30.06 -0.17
C VAL A 739 -13.61 -30.42 -1.40
N GLU A 740 -14.25 -31.60 -1.38
CA GLU A 740 -15.03 -32.10 -2.51
C GLU A 740 -16.33 -31.31 -2.72
N ALA A 741 -17.01 -30.97 -1.63
CA ALA A 741 -18.23 -30.17 -1.64
C ALA A 741 -18.23 -29.21 -0.45
N ILE A 742 -17.91 -27.94 -0.69
CA ILE A 742 -17.84 -26.88 0.31
C ILE A 742 -19.22 -26.70 0.95
N GLY A 743 -19.30 -27.00 2.24
CA GLY A 743 -20.40 -26.65 3.13
C GLY A 743 -20.13 -25.36 3.90
N GLU A 744 -21.05 -25.00 4.80
CA GLU A 744 -20.88 -23.81 5.64
C GLU A 744 -19.74 -23.98 6.65
N ASP A 745 -19.45 -25.20 7.09
CA ASP A 745 -18.41 -25.49 8.09
C ASP A 745 -17.00 -25.45 7.51
N ASP A 746 -16.89 -25.46 6.18
CA ASP A 746 -15.63 -25.29 5.44
C ASP A 746 -15.28 -23.81 5.22
N LEU A 747 -16.09 -22.87 5.73
CA LEU A 747 -15.87 -21.43 5.61
C LEU A 747 -15.32 -20.85 6.91
N TRP A 748 -14.19 -20.15 6.81
CA TRP A 748 -13.52 -19.57 7.98
C TRP A 748 -14.41 -18.59 8.73
N GLY A 749 -14.53 -18.80 10.04
CA GLY A 749 -15.38 -17.99 10.93
C GLY A 749 -16.87 -18.32 10.90
N ALA A 750 -17.35 -19.29 10.10
CA ALA A 750 -18.77 -19.59 9.98
C ALA A 750 -19.40 -20.04 11.31
N ALA A 751 -18.70 -20.87 12.09
CA ALA A 751 -19.16 -21.34 13.40
C ALA A 751 -19.47 -20.15 14.35
N LEU A 752 -18.49 -19.28 14.58
CA LEU A 752 -18.64 -18.07 15.40
C LEU A 752 -19.69 -17.11 14.83
N CYS A 753 -19.78 -17.00 13.51
CA CYS A 753 -20.78 -16.17 12.86
C CYS A 753 -22.21 -16.63 13.18
N ARG A 754 -22.46 -17.95 13.25
CA ARG A 754 -23.77 -18.51 13.66
C ARG A 754 -24.07 -18.27 15.13
N GLU A 755 -23.07 -18.44 16.01
CA GLU A 755 -23.21 -18.16 17.45
C GLU A 755 -23.59 -16.70 17.73
N SER A 756 -23.10 -15.76 16.92
CA SER A 756 -23.48 -14.34 17.03
C SER A 756 -24.94 -14.03 16.66
N VAL A 757 -25.63 -14.93 15.94
CA VAL A 757 -27.04 -14.78 15.55
C VAL A 757 -27.97 -15.32 16.63
N THR A 758 -27.56 -16.38 17.33
CA THR A 758 -28.37 -17.04 18.35
C THR A 758 -28.44 -16.23 19.64
N GLN A 759 -27.50 -15.31 19.88
CA GLN A 759 -27.62 -14.31 20.94
C GLN A 759 -28.75 -13.32 20.61
N PRO A 760 -29.86 -13.31 21.37
CA PRO A 760 -30.95 -12.37 21.11
C PRO A 760 -30.40 -10.94 21.20
N PRO A 761 -30.79 -10.04 20.27
CA PRO A 761 -30.32 -8.67 20.32
C PRO A 761 -30.64 -8.09 21.70
N PRO A 762 -29.68 -7.40 22.37
CA PRO A 762 -29.90 -6.84 23.69
C PRO A 762 -31.19 -6.03 23.64
N SER A 763 -32.15 -6.38 24.51
CA SER A 763 -33.52 -5.90 24.40
C SER A 763 -33.56 -4.39 24.14
N LYS A 764 -34.38 -3.93 23.19
CA LYS A 764 -34.50 -2.49 22.84
C LYS A 764 -34.75 -1.61 24.09
N LYS A 765 -35.33 -2.18 25.15
CA LYS A 765 -35.50 -1.55 26.46
C LYS A 765 -34.17 -1.25 27.17
N ALA A 766 -33.18 -2.14 27.12
CA ALA A 766 -31.85 -1.91 27.70
C ALA A 766 -31.07 -0.81 26.96
N GLN A 767 -31.13 -0.81 25.62
CA GLN A 767 -30.49 0.25 24.81
C GLN A 767 -31.19 1.62 24.96
N GLN A 768 -32.52 1.66 25.06
CA GLN A 768 -33.23 2.91 25.37
C GLN A 768 -32.98 3.40 26.80
N GLN A 769 -32.82 2.51 27.78
CA GLN A 769 -32.49 2.91 29.15
C GLN A 769 -31.05 3.43 29.27
N GLN A 770 -30.08 2.86 28.55
CA GLN A 770 -28.71 3.39 28.48
C GLN A 770 -28.65 4.75 27.77
N LYS A 771 -29.35 4.93 26.64
CA LYS A 771 -29.45 6.25 25.98
C LYS A 771 -30.16 7.29 26.86
N LYS A 772 -31.17 6.91 27.65
CA LYS A 772 -31.84 7.81 28.61
C LYS A 772 -30.99 8.16 29.85
N LYS A 773 -30.04 7.31 30.25
CA LYS A 773 -29.12 7.59 31.37
C LYS A 773 -27.88 8.40 30.96
N ALA A 774 -27.51 8.41 29.67
CA ALA A 774 -26.30 9.10 29.19
C ALA A 774 -26.52 10.55 28.72
N GLN A 775 -27.75 11.06 28.69
CA GLN A 775 -28.02 12.49 28.43
C GLN A 775 -28.26 13.24 29.75
N PRO A 776 -27.34 14.12 30.20
CA PRO A 776 -27.64 15.03 31.30
C PRO A 776 -28.76 15.98 30.86
N LYS A 777 -29.88 15.99 31.60
CA LYS A 777 -31.00 16.91 31.38
C LYS A 777 -30.47 18.37 31.45
N PRO A 778 -30.56 19.17 30.37
CA PRO A 778 -30.25 20.59 30.47
C PRO A 778 -31.27 21.27 31.40
N LYS A 779 -30.75 22.02 32.39
CA LYS A 779 -31.57 22.86 33.27
C LYS A 779 -32.27 23.94 32.43
N ALA A 780 -33.60 23.93 32.43
CA ALA A 780 -34.41 24.92 31.77
C ALA A 780 -34.25 26.30 32.45
N VAL A 781 -33.92 27.32 31.65
CA VAL A 781 -34.07 28.74 32.00
C VAL A 781 -35.41 29.21 31.42
N PRO A 782 -36.26 29.94 32.17
CA PRO A 782 -37.54 30.42 31.65
C PRO A 782 -37.33 31.75 30.90
N VAL A 783 -37.57 31.77 29.58
CA VAL A 783 -37.64 33.02 28.81
C VAL A 783 -38.80 32.96 27.81
N GLY A 784 -39.76 33.87 28.02
CA GLY A 784 -40.34 34.78 27.02
C GLY A 784 -40.96 34.25 25.74
N LYS A 785 -42.30 34.31 25.68
CA LYS A 785 -43.10 34.37 24.45
C LYS A 785 -42.70 35.56 23.56
N VAL A 786 -42.33 35.33 22.29
CA VAL A 786 -42.63 36.10 21.05
C VAL A 786 -42.24 35.14 19.90
N GLY A 787 -43.11 34.64 19.02
CA GLY A 787 -43.69 35.32 17.86
C GLY A 787 -43.57 34.38 16.64
N GLU A 788 -44.60 34.37 15.81
CA GLU A 788 -44.86 33.45 14.68
C GLU A 788 -43.83 33.52 13.54
N GLY A 789 -43.65 32.40 12.83
CA GLY A 789 -42.94 32.35 11.55
C GLY A 789 -42.69 30.92 11.07
N GLY A 790 -43.54 30.43 10.18
CA GLY A 790 -43.53 29.06 9.64
C GLY A 790 -42.44 28.77 8.60
N GLY A 791 -42.19 27.47 8.40
CA GLY A 791 -41.31 26.94 7.36
C GLY A 791 -40.97 25.47 7.62
N GLY A 792 -41.90 24.56 7.32
CA GLY A 792 -41.74 23.13 7.54
C GLY A 792 -40.83 22.45 6.51
N ALA A 793 -39.91 21.62 6.99
CA ALA A 793 -39.15 20.65 6.19
C ALA A 793 -39.79 19.26 6.29
N PRO A 794 -39.90 18.48 5.20
CA PRO A 794 -40.54 17.17 5.25
C PRO A 794 -39.57 16.11 5.80
N SER A 795 -40.00 15.43 6.87
CA SER A 795 -39.37 14.22 7.41
C SER A 795 -39.93 13.00 6.66
N PHE A 796 -39.10 12.36 5.83
CA PHE A 796 -39.41 11.04 5.27
C PHE A 796 -39.05 9.95 6.28
N SER A 797 -40.06 9.21 6.74
CA SER A 797 -39.90 7.94 7.46
C SER A 797 -40.22 6.79 6.50
N PRO A 798 -39.37 5.75 6.37
CA PRO A 798 -39.71 4.59 5.57
C PRO A 798 -40.67 3.69 6.36
N GLY A 799 -41.87 3.47 5.79
CA GLY A 799 -42.84 2.51 6.30
C GLY A 799 -42.38 1.05 6.13
N PRO A 800 -42.95 0.11 6.90
CA PRO A 800 -42.56 -1.30 6.88
C PRO A 800 -43.06 -1.98 5.60
N ARG A 801 -42.17 -2.68 4.88
CA ARG A 801 -42.51 -3.59 3.79
C ARG A 801 -43.12 -4.87 4.34
N GLU A 802 -44.32 -5.21 3.88
CA GLU A 802 -44.92 -6.53 4.03
C GLU A 802 -44.17 -7.58 3.18
N PRO A 803 -44.11 -8.84 3.62
CA PRO A 803 -43.51 -9.93 2.86
C PRO A 803 -44.44 -10.39 1.72
N PRO A 804 -43.92 -10.84 0.57
CA PRO A 804 -44.75 -11.37 -0.50
C PRO A 804 -45.24 -12.79 -0.16
N GLU A 805 -46.55 -13.01 -0.32
CA GLU A 805 -47.18 -14.33 -0.32
C GLU A 805 -46.85 -15.13 -1.60
N PRO A 806 -46.93 -16.47 -1.55
CA PRO A 806 -46.46 -17.35 -2.63
C PRO A 806 -47.47 -17.46 -3.79
N ALA A 807 -46.93 -17.82 -4.94
CA ALA A 807 -47.59 -17.89 -6.25
C ALA A 807 -48.79 -18.85 -6.31
N GLU A 808 -49.83 -18.44 -7.04
CA GLU A 808 -50.83 -19.33 -7.62
C GLU A 808 -50.87 -19.21 -9.15
N ASP A 809 -51.15 -20.36 -9.75
CA ASP A 809 -51.16 -20.71 -11.17
C ASP A 809 -51.92 -19.73 -12.09
N ARG A 810 -51.29 -19.40 -13.23
CA ARG A 810 -52.01 -18.97 -14.44
C ARG A 810 -51.44 -19.63 -15.70
N PRO A 811 -52.32 -19.96 -16.69
CA PRO A 811 -52.03 -20.87 -17.77
C PRO A 811 -51.28 -20.22 -18.94
N ALA A 812 -50.65 -21.07 -19.74
CA ALA A 812 -49.85 -20.76 -20.92
C ALA A 812 -50.54 -19.78 -21.89
N ALA A 813 -49.87 -18.66 -22.14
CA ALA A 813 -50.21 -17.71 -23.19
C ALA A 813 -49.38 -17.97 -24.46
N GLN A 814 -50.03 -17.73 -25.59
CA GLN A 814 -49.66 -18.08 -26.95
C GLN A 814 -48.41 -17.34 -27.46
N VAL A 815 -47.71 -18.03 -28.37
CA VAL A 815 -46.55 -17.56 -29.14
C VAL A 815 -46.90 -16.28 -29.90
N GLY A 816 -46.29 -15.16 -29.49
CA GLY A 816 -46.31 -13.87 -30.18
C GLY A 816 -45.08 -13.70 -31.08
N VAL A 817 -45.29 -13.09 -32.23
CA VAL A 817 -44.35 -12.88 -33.34
C VAL A 817 -43.15 -12.01 -32.92
N ASP A 818 -41.94 -12.47 -33.24
CA ASP A 818 -40.67 -11.78 -33.04
C ASP A 818 -40.64 -10.42 -33.74
N THR A 819 -40.48 -9.35 -32.96
CA THR A 819 -39.98 -8.06 -33.47
C THR A 819 -38.47 -8.05 -33.29
N VAL A 820 -37.74 -8.09 -34.40
CA VAL A 820 -36.28 -8.01 -34.41
C VAL A 820 -35.87 -6.62 -33.88
N PRO A 821 -35.11 -6.52 -32.77
CA PRO A 821 -34.61 -5.24 -32.30
C PRO A 821 -33.67 -4.63 -33.33
N ALA A 822 -33.74 -3.31 -33.51
CA ALA A 822 -32.85 -2.59 -34.41
C ALA A 822 -31.38 -2.86 -34.04
N PRO A 823 -30.48 -3.05 -35.03
CA PRO A 823 -29.08 -3.32 -34.76
C PRO A 823 -28.46 -2.14 -34.01
N VAL A 824 -27.84 -2.43 -32.87
CA VAL A 824 -27.06 -1.46 -32.09
C VAL A 824 -25.91 -0.98 -32.97
N PRO A 825 -25.70 0.34 -33.12
CA PRO A 825 -24.60 0.86 -33.94
C PRO A 825 -23.25 0.38 -33.42
N THR A 826 -22.37 -0.01 -34.34
CA THR A 826 -21.02 -0.49 -34.00
C THR A 826 -20.12 0.68 -33.56
N LYS A 827 -19.12 0.42 -32.72
CA LYS A 827 -18.15 1.43 -32.24
C LYS A 827 -17.54 2.30 -33.37
N PRO A 828 -17.14 1.73 -34.53
CA PRO A 828 -16.66 2.55 -35.66
C PRO A 828 -17.71 3.49 -36.24
N ALA A 829 -18.99 3.10 -36.24
CA ALA A 829 -20.07 3.94 -36.74
C ALA A 829 -20.35 5.13 -35.80
N ILE A 830 -20.28 4.90 -34.48
CA ILE A 830 -20.41 5.95 -33.46
C ILE A 830 -19.25 6.95 -33.59
N GLN A 831 -18.02 6.45 -33.75
CA GLN A 831 -16.83 7.30 -33.93
C GLN A 831 -16.88 8.13 -35.22
N ALA A 832 -17.26 7.51 -36.34
CA ALA A 832 -17.41 8.22 -37.61
C ALA A 832 -18.50 9.30 -37.52
N ARG A 833 -19.60 9.02 -36.81
CA ARG A 833 -20.67 9.99 -36.58
C ARG A 833 -20.21 11.16 -35.71
N LEU A 834 -19.49 10.88 -34.63
CA LEU A 834 -18.91 11.92 -33.77
C LEU A 834 -17.97 12.86 -34.54
N GLN A 835 -17.06 12.29 -35.35
CA GLN A 835 -16.13 13.06 -36.18
C GLN A 835 -16.86 13.91 -37.22
N GLN A 836 -17.94 13.39 -37.80
CA GLN A 836 -18.77 14.16 -38.73
C GLN A 836 -19.41 15.36 -38.03
N ILE A 837 -20.05 15.17 -36.88
CA ILE A 837 -20.71 16.26 -36.14
C ILE A 837 -19.66 17.30 -35.68
N HIS A 838 -18.49 16.84 -35.22
CA HIS A 838 -17.37 17.72 -34.86
C HIS A 838 -16.91 18.59 -36.02
N ALA A 839 -16.71 17.98 -37.20
CA ALA A 839 -16.30 18.70 -38.40
C ALA A 839 -17.37 19.70 -38.86
N GLU A 840 -18.66 19.35 -38.79
CA GLU A 840 -19.78 20.25 -39.09
C GLU A 840 -19.81 21.47 -38.15
N LEU A 841 -19.57 21.27 -36.85
CA LEU A 841 -19.55 22.33 -35.85
C LEU A 841 -18.32 23.24 -35.99
N CYS A 842 -17.15 22.66 -36.27
CA CYS A 842 -15.96 23.44 -36.61
C CYS A 842 -16.19 24.28 -37.88
N ALA A 843 -16.82 23.70 -38.90
CA ALA A 843 -17.15 24.40 -40.14
C ALA A 843 -18.19 25.52 -39.94
N SER A 844 -19.06 25.41 -38.92
CA SER A 844 -19.99 26.49 -38.53
C SER A 844 -19.34 27.58 -37.67
N GLY A 845 -18.01 27.53 -37.51
CA GLY A 845 -17.24 28.56 -36.80
C GLY A 845 -17.17 28.36 -35.28
N LEU A 846 -17.59 27.20 -34.73
CA LEU A 846 -17.30 26.90 -33.34
C LEU A 846 -15.80 26.62 -33.17
N PRO A 847 -15.16 27.15 -32.11
CA PRO A 847 -13.84 26.70 -31.69
C PRO A 847 -13.80 25.17 -31.53
N ALA A 848 -12.68 24.54 -31.88
CA ALA A 848 -12.57 23.08 -31.95
C ALA A 848 -12.96 22.35 -30.65
N ALA A 849 -12.69 22.96 -29.49
CA ALA A 849 -13.06 22.44 -28.18
C ALA A 849 -14.59 22.51 -27.95
N GLU A 850 -15.22 23.66 -28.22
CA GLU A 850 -16.68 23.82 -28.11
C GLU A 850 -17.42 22.92 -29.11
N ALA A 851 -16.87 22.78 -30.33
CA ALA A 851 -17.38 21.86 -31.34
C ALA A 851 -17.32 20.40 -30.87
N ALA A 852 -16.28 20.00 -30.13
CA ALA A 852 -16.16 18.62 -29.62
C ALA A 852 -17.22 18.34 -28.55
N VAL A 853 -17.38 19.24 -27.59
CA VAL A 853 -18.39 19.13 -26.52
C VAL A 853 -19.80 19.06 -27.11
N GLU A 854 -20.13 19.96 -28.03
CA GLU A 854 -21.44 19.99 -28.69
C GLU A 854 -21.66 18.76 -29.60
N ALA A 855 -20.61 18.21 -30.22
CA ALA A 855 -20.70 16.98 -30.98
C ALA A 855 -21.08 15.77 -30.11
N PHE A 856 -20.45 15.65 -28.94
CA PHE A 856 -20.81 14.61 -27.95
C PHE A 856 -22.24 14.79 -27.44
N ARG A 857 -22.66 16.02 -27.12
CA ARG A 857 -24.02 16.31 -26.66
C ARG A 857 -25.08 15.90 -27.70
N ARG A 858 -24.84 16.21 -28.98
CA ARG A 858 -25.73 15.79 -30.08
C ARG A 858 -25.77 14.28 -30.25
N LEU A 859 -24.62 13.61 -30.18
CA LEU A 859 -24.54 12.16 -30.30
C LEU A 859 -25.28 11.44 -29.15
N ALA A 860 -25.21 11.96 -27.93
CA ALA A 860 -25.94 11.43 -26.78
C ALA A 860 -27.47 11.59 -26.95
N LEU A 861 -27.93 12.73 -27.48
CA LEU A 861 -29.34 12.97 -27.79
C LEU A 861 -29.85 12.05 -28.92
N GLU A 862 -29.02 11.78 -29.94
CA GLU A 862 -29.33 10.81 -31.00
C GLU A 862 -29.52 9.39 -30.42
N GLY A 863 -28.75 9.00 -29.41
CA GLY A 863 -28.88 7.70 -28.72
C GLY A 863 -30.12 7.58 -27.82
N ALA A 864 -30.49 8.67 -27.13
CA ALA A 864 -31.64 8.69 -26.20
C ALA A 864 -33.01 8.67 -26.93
N GLY A 865 -33.08 9.19 -28.16
CA GLY A 865 -34.30 9.29 -28.96
C GLY A 865 -34.87 7.94 -29.45
N SER A 866 -34.13 6.84 -29.33
CA SER A 866 -34.56 5.50 -29.79
C SER A 866 -35.49 4.75 -28.83
N ALA A 867 -35.75 5.27 -27.63
CA ALA A 867 -36.62 4.63 -26.62
C ALA A 867 -37.85 5.50 -26.33
N ALA A 868 -38.88 5.41 -27.19
CA ALA A 868 -40.17 6.06 -26.91
C ALA A 868 -40.96 5.25 -25.86
N PRO A 869 -41.59 5.89 -24.85
CA PRO A 869 -42.45 5.20 -23.90
C PRO A 869 -43.79 4.84 -24.57
N ALA A 870 -44.20 3.57 -24.43
CA ALA A 870 -45.50 3.11 -24.92
C ALA A 870 -46.63 3.82 -24.18
N THR A 871 -47.53 4.45 -24.95
CA THR A 871 -48.79 5.02 -24.48
C THR A 871 -49.74 3.92 -23.97
N PRO A 872 -50.46 4.12 -22.84
CA PRO A 872 -51.40 3.13 -22.36
C PRO A 872 -52.72 3.24 -23.16
N THR A 873 -53.07 2.19 -23.91
CA THR A 873 -54.44 2.01 -24.40
C THR A 873 -55.24 1.22 -23.39
N GLY A 874 -56.35 1.80 -22.93
CA GLY A 874 -57.30 1.15 -22.04
C GLY A 874 -58.21 0.17 -22.77
N SER A 875 -58.42 -0.99 -22.15
CA SER A 875 -59.66 -1.77 -22.08
C SER A 875 -59.53 -2.77 -20.95
#